data_AF-A0A7C8Q2F2-F1
#
_entry.id   AF-A0A7C8Q2F2-F1
#
_cell.length_a   1.000
_cell.length_b   1.000
_cell.length_c   1.000
_cell.angle_alpha   90.00
_cell.angle_beta   90.00
_cell.angle_gamma   90.00
#
_symmetry.space_group_name_H-M   'P 1'
#
loop_
_entity.id
_entity.type
_entity.pdbx_description
1 polymer ?
#
loop_
_entity_poly.entity_id
_entity_poly.type
_entity_poly.pdbx_seq_one_letter_code
_entity_poly.pdbx_strand_id
1 'polypeptide(L)'
;MVVTGIAGAETLQRCEDEPIHCPGAVQGFGALIVLKQDPKDDSKLVVRIASENTGNIVGYSPRTLFALPSFTRILSDEQAENLLDHIDFTREGADDLAQNGPEVFSLIVTGRDALQIKLWCATHIATHDPSLVICEFELEDDQIFPIAAADDEQPPPAENTLDSDPTEEELLESTTSLSKPLRVLRHARRRRGEAAAMEVFNILSQIQEQLASAPDLTKFLRVLVGVVKELTGFHRVMIYQFDEAWNGKVVSELVDYRATKDLYKGLNFPASDIPKQARELYRLNKVRLLYDRDQITARLVCRTAEDLEVPLDMTHTYLRAMSPIHIKYLSNMAVRASMSISITAFNELWGLISCHTYGNRGMRVAFPIRKLCRLIGETASRNIERLSYASRLQARKLINTVPTEANPSGYIVASSDDLLKLFDADFGLLSIRDETKVLGQLEDTQEALALVEYFRIKSFTSVITSQQLLSTFPDLKYPPGFKTIAGALLVPLSGAGKDFIVFFRKGQLRHVHWAGNPYEKTLKAGTSGLLEPRKSFKIWSETIVGKSKEWTDDEVETAAVLCLVYGKFIEVWRQKEAALQTSQLTRILLANASHEVRTPLNAIINYLEIALEGPLDTETRENLSRSHSASKSLIYVINDLLDLTRTEEGHNLIKFEDFDLSSTVREATDAFKSDAARKGIDFEVIEYPGLPQYIKGDQSKLRQAVANLAANAISHTTTGGVKVELWLSSIVENRCDIEIAVQDTGVGMSSKKLDKLFRELEQVQSDMDYEDGGSDLLSSGPATSTESQLEKENILGLGLAIVARIIRNMNGQLRLKSEEGKGSRFSIQMPFTVPDATPIAPGDNRSPVSSPAGPKTPHLENDPSERTLVRKDRSRSRPASAAMPAVMRRHSDDSMHSSNSMNSFRSGNSNKSEVDRLLESFSGSPLAQTPITEEKRLLSGPSRPGRLSAGSAKELSPPPNTVLASTITKPGLEPVTDTKTPLKAVRIDEGDSQLEIGDIQADVKAATGSAPVCPQRNTSQPSAPGNMYETQRQNGEDLDQKEFHVLVAEDDLVNSRIIKKRLEKLGHRVTLTVNGEECAAVFAERGTDFDAVLMDIQMPIMDGYASTKTIRKSETEGNSDALPDTHKLNGRIPIVAVSASLLEKERQMYIDCGFDGWILKPVDFKRLNTLMDGIVNPETRLTCLYTPGQWERGGWFGGCPSS
;
A
#
# COMPACT_ATOMS: atom_id res chain seq x y z
N MET A 1 -43.61 -48.19 -11.22
CA MET A 1 -44.14 -47.64 -9.95
C MET A 1 -43.57 -48.43 -8.79
N VAL A 2 -42.43 -47.99 -8.30
CA VAL A 2 -41.93 -48.37 -6.98
C VAL A 2 -41.97 -47.10 -6.12
N VAL A 3 -42.25 -47.25 -4.82
CA VAL A 3 -42.28 -46.13 -3.87
C VAL A 3 -40.96 -46.15 -3.12
N THR A 4 -40.30 -44.99 -3.00
CA THR A 4 -39.08 -44.87 -2.20
C THR A 4 -39.38 -45.18 -0.72
N GLY A 5 -38.43 -45.84 -0.05
CA GLY A 5 -38.54 -46.22 1.35
C GLY A 5 -37.17 -46.48 1.94
N ILE A 6 -36.99 -46.12 3.22
CA ILE A 6 -35.67 -46.12 3.87
C ILE A 6 -35.30 -47.53 4.36
N ALA A 7 -35.13 -48.45 3.41
CA ALA A 7 -34.63 -49.81 3.64
C ALA A 7 -33.10 -49.80 3.88
N GLY A 8 -32.69 -49.12 4.95
CA GLY A 8 -31.27 -48.91 5.29
C GLY A 8 -30.99 -48.06 6.53
N ALA A 9 -32.02 -47.57 7.24
CA ALA A 9 -31.84 -46.75 8.44
C ALA A 9 -31.21 -47.50 9.65
N GLU A 10 -31.11 -48.82 9.58
CA GLU A 10 -30.68 -49.67 10.70
C GLU A 10 -29.14 -49.81 10.86
N THR A 11 -28.35 -49.24 9.93
CA THR A 11 -26.89 -49.45 9.87
C THR A 11 -26.02 -48.20 10.04
N LEU A 12 -26.60 -47.01 10.24
CA LEU A 12 -25.83 -45.77 10.44
C LEU A 12 -25.26 -45.70 11.87
N GLN A 13 -23.96 -45.39 12.01
CA GLN A 13 -23.26 -45.38 13.30
C GLN A 13 -22.96 -43.97 13.82
N ARG A 14 -22.94 -42.95 12.96
CA ARG A 14 -22.70 -41.55 13.30
C ARG A 14 -23.70 -40.62 12.61
N CYS A 15 -23.96 -39.46 13.21
CA CYS A 15 -24.79 -38.41 12.59
C CYS A 15 -24.18 -37.82 11.32
N GLU A 16 -22.86 -37.98 11.10
CA GLU A 16 -22.17 -37.54 9.88
C GLU A 16 -22.37 -38.52 8.70
N ASP A 17 -22.80 -39.76 8.95
CA ASP A 17 -23.02 -40.79 7.94
C ASP A 17 -24.40 -40.67 7.24
N GLU A 18 -25.31 -39.81 7.74
CA GLU A 18 -26.68 -39.69 7.20
C GLU A 18 -26.68 -39.00 5.81
N PRO A 19 -27.16 -39.67 4.73
CA PRO A 19 -27.18 -39.12 3.37
C PRO A 19 -28.34 -38.14 3.16
N ILE A 20 -28.31 -37.02 3.89
CA ILE A 20 -29.37 -35.99 3.96
C ILE A 20 -29.71 -35.31 2.61
N HIS A 21 -28.88 -35.50 1.58
CA HIS A 21 -29.11 -35.03 0.22
C HIS A 21 -30.08 -35.93 -0.59
N CYS A 22 -30.21 -37.21 -0.23
CA CYS A 22 -31.05 -38.22 -0.89
C CYS A 22 -32.14 -38.82 0.03
N PRO A 23 -33.03 -38.03 0.68
CA PRO A 23 -34.00 -38.56 1.64
C PRO A 23 -35.18 -39.33 0.99
N GLY A 24 -35.30 -39.30 -0.35
CA GLY A 24 -36.38 -39.98 -1.08
C GLY A 24 -37.79 -39.42 -0.84
N ALA A 25 -37.92 -38.24 -0.23
CA ALA A 25 -39.20 -37.62 0.14
C ALA A 25 -39.12 -36.08 0.18
N VAL A 26 -40.28 -35.43 0.03
CA VAL A 26 -40.48 -33.98 0.11
C VAL A 26 -41.45 -33.60 1.23
N GLN A 27 -41.49 -32.32 1.61
CA GLN A 27 -42.43 -31.78 2.59
C GLN A 27 -43.85 -31.71 1.99
N GLY A 28 -44.86 -32.18 2.73
CA GLY A 28 -46.18 -32.50 2.19
C GLY A 28 -47.01 -31.34 1.61
N PHE A 29 -46.64 -30.08 1.89
CA PHE A 29 -47.31 -28.87 1.37
C PHE A 29 -46.94 -28.50 -0.07
N GLY A 30 -45.89 -29.10 -0.64
CA GLY A 30 -45.49 -28.92 -2.05
C GLY A 30 -45.25 -30.27 -2.73
N ALA A 31 -45.23 -30.29 -4.06
CA ALA A 31 -45.00 -31.50 -4.85
C ALA A 31 -43.73 -31.39 -5.69
N LEU A 32 -43.14 -32.53 -6.05
CA LEU A 32 -41.95 -32.61 -6.90
C LEU A 32 -42.20 -33.57 -8.05
N ILE A 33 -41.79 -33.17 -9.25
CA ILE A 33 -41.85 -33.97 -10.48
C ILE A 33 -40.48 -33.87 -11.16
N VAL A 34 -39.92 -35.01 -11.58
CA VAL A 34 -38.70 -35.06 -12.39
C VAL A 34 -39.07 -35.41 -13.82
N LEU A 35 -38.68 -34.54 -14.75
CA LEU A 35 -38.89 -34.64 -16.18
C LEU A 35 -37.58 -35.07 -16.84
N LYS A 36 -37.64 -36.02 -17.78
CA LYS A 36 -36.52 -36.36 -18.67
C LYS A 36 -36.84 -35.86 -20.07
N GLN A 37 -35.97 -35.02 -20.61
CA GLN A 37 -36.08 -34.51 -21.99
C GLN A 37 -35.73 -35.62 -22.98
N ASP A 38 -36.48 -35.77 -24.08
CA ASP A 38 -36.18 -36.79 -25.10
C ASP A 38 -35.05 -36.28 -26.02
N PRO A 39 -33.88 -36.95 -26.12
CA PRO A 39 -32.71 -36.47 -26.87
C PRO A 39 -32.89 -36.47 -28.42
N LYS A 40 -34.13 -36.45 -28.89
CA LYS A 40 -34.56 -36.33 -30.29
C LYS A 40 -35.66 -35.27 -30.49
N ASP A 41 -36.20 -34.72 -29.41
CA ASP A 41 -37.36 -33.82 -29.39
C ASP A 41 -37.38 -33.07 -28.05
N ASP A 42 -36.67 -31.94 -27.97
CA ASP A 42 -36.53 -31.15 -26.74
C ASP A 42 -37.89 -30.66 -26.18
N SER A 43 -38.96 -30.61 -26.99
CA SER A 43 -40.32 -30.25 -26.54
C SER A 43 -41.01 -31.33 -25.67
N LYS A 44 -40.42 -32.53 -25.62
CA LYS A 44 -41.04 -33.74 -25.07
C LYS A 44 -40.47 -34.10 -23.69
N LEU A 45 -41.10 -33.54 -22.67
CA LEU A 45 -40.73 -33.70 -21.27
C LEU A 45 -41.41 -34.92 -20.63
N VAL A 46 -40.70 -36.05 -20.55
CA VAL A 46 -41.24 -37.34 -20.08
C VAL A 46 -41.09 -37.46 -18.56
N VAL A 47 -42.20 -37.52 -17.82
CA VAL A 47 -42.17 -37.72 -16.35
C VAL A 47 -41.53 -39.07 -15.98
N ARG A 48 -40.47 -39.04 -15.15
CA ARG A 48 -39.79 -40.24 -14.59
C ARG A 48 -40.07 -40.45 -13.10
N ILE A 49 -40.08 -39.39 -12.30
CA ILE A 49 -40.32 -39.45 -10.85
C ILE A 49 -41.40 -38.42 -10.49
N ALA A 50 -42.28 -38.74 -9.55
CA ALA A 50 -43.29 -37.83 -9.01
C ALA A 50 -43.58 -38.12 -7.54
N SER A 51 -43.74 -37.09 -6.71
CA SER A 51 -44.14 -37.24 -5.30
C SER A 51 -45.58 -37.73 -5.17
N GLU A 52 -45.87 -38.53 -4.14
CA GLU A 52 -47.21 -39.15 -3.99
C GLU A 52 -48.36 -38.14 -3.83
N ASN A 53 -48.05 -36.92 -3.36
CA ASN A 53 -49.00 -35.81 -3.18
C ASN A 53 -49.26 -34.96 -4.44
N THR A 54 -48.68 -35.26 -5.62
CA THR A 54 -49.00 -34.49 -6.86
C THR A 54 -50.50 -34.51 -7.19
N GLY A 55 -51.23 -35.54 -6.75
CA GLY A 55 -52.70 -35.61 -6.89
C GLY A 55 -53.45 -34.48 -6.20
N ASN A 56 -52.92 -33.96 -5.09
CA ASN A 56 -53.54 -32.90 -4.29
C ASN A 56 -53.05 -31.50 -4.70
N ILE A 57 -51.78 -31.38 -5.09
CA ILE A 57 -51.14 -30.09 -5.43
C ILE A 57 -51.33 -29.73 -6.91
N VAL A 58 -51.12 -30.71 -7.82
CA VAL A 58 -51.10 -30.53 -9.28
C VAL A 58 -52.38 -31.08 -9.93
N GLY A 59 -53.26 -31.73 -9.16
CA GLY A 59 -54.50 -32.35 -9.64
C GLY A 59 -54.32 -33.70 -10.37
N TYR A 60 -53.08 -34.18 -10.53
CA TYR A 60 -52.75 -35.44 -11.21
C TYR A 60 -51.94 -36.36 -10.31
N SER A 61 -52.48 -37.54 -9.98
CA SER A 61 -51.74 -38.57 -9.27
C SER A 61 -50.55 -39.08 -10.10
N PRO A 62 -49.47 -39.61 -9.48
CA PRO A 62 -48.30 -40.11 -10.21
C PRO A 62 -48.66 -41.14 -11.29
N ARG A 63 -49.70 -41.96 -11.03
CA ARG A 63 -50.24 -42.93 -11.99
C ARG A 63 -50.65 -42.32 -13.32
N THR A 64 -51.28 -41.15 -13.30
CA THR A 64 -51.65 -40.44 -14.54
C THR A 64 -50.47 -39.69 -15.14
N LEU A 65 -49.58 -39.11 -14.32
CA LEU A 65 -48.40 -38.39 -14.82
C LEU A 65 -47.45 -39.31 -15.61
N PHE A 66 -47.20 -40.54 -15.13
CA PHE A 66 -46.39 -41.52 -15.88
C PHE A 66 -47.08 -42.07 -17.15
N ALA A 67 -48.39 -41.87 -17.30
CA ALA A 67 -49.14 -42.29 -18.48
C ALA A 67 -49.17 -41.21 -19.59
N LEU A 68 -48.75 -39.98 -19.29
CA LEU A 68 -48.65 -38.91 -20.28
C LEU A 68 -47.47 -39.15 -21.25
N PRO A 69 -47.60 -38.77 -22.54
CA PRO A 69 -46.50 -38.82 -23.50
C PRO A 69 -45.50 -37.67 -23.33
N SER A 70 -45.96 -36.52 -22.80
CA SER A 70 -45.17 -35.36 -22.37
C SER A 70 -45.95 -34.63 -21.26
N PHE A 71 -45.23 -34.02 -20.31
CA PHE A 71 -45.79 -33.17 -19.27
C PHE A 71 -46.47 -31.90 -19.82
N THR A 72 -46.02 -31.39 -20.97
CA THR A 72 -46.62 -30.21 -21.62
C THR A 72 -48.11 -30.37 -21.95
N ARG A 73 -48.64 -31.60 -21.96
CA ARG A 73 -50.06 -31.92 -22.21
C ARG A 73 -51.04 -31.55 -21.07
N ILE A 74 -50.57 -31.06 -19.92
CA ILE A 74 -51.44 -30.50 -18.86
C ILE A 74 -51.36 -28.97 -18.74
N LEU A 75 -50.65 -28.33 -19.67
CA LEU A 75 -50.47 -26.88 -19.79
C LEU A 75 -51.25 -26.37 -21.02
N SER A 76 -51.49 -25.06 -21.11
CA SER A 76 -51.77 -24.41 -22.40
C SER A 76 -50.47 -24.22 -23.18
N ASP A 77 -50.56 -23.99 -24.49
CA ASP A 77 -49.37 -23.85 -25.34
C ASP A 77 -48.44 -22.72 -24.86
N GLU A 78 -48.99 -21.54 -24.54
CA GLU A 78 -48.27 -20.40 -23.91
C GLU A 78 -47.56 -20.77 -22.60
N GLN A 79 -48.13 -21.70 -21.81
CA GLN A 79 -47.56 -22.14 -20.54
C GLN A 79 -46.54 -23.28 -20.72
N ALA A 80 -46.63 -24.02 -21.82
CA ALA A 80 -45.63 -25.01 -22.22
C ALA A 80 -44.37 -24.32 -22.79
N GLU A 81 -44.53 -23.29 -23.61
CA GLU A 81 -43.43 -22.43 -24.09
C GLU A 81 -42.71 -21.77 -22.90
N ASN A 82 -43.44 -21.08 -22.01
CA ASN A 82 -42.89 -20.49 -20.78
C ASN A 82 -42.15 -21.50 -19.87
N LEU A 83 -42.58 -22.77 -19.81
CA LEU A 83 -41.87 -23.82 -19.08
C LEU A 83 -40.57 -24.24 -19.80
N LEU A 84 -40.57 -24.31 -21.13
CA LEU A 84 -39.39 -24.67 -21.92
C LEU A 84 -38.34 -23.56 -21.88
N ASP A 85 -38.74 -22.29 -22.04
CA ASP A 85 -37.83 -21.13 -21.95
C ASP A 85 -37.06 -21.11 -20.62
N HIS A 86 -37.75 -21.36 -19.50
CA HIS A 86 -37.11 -21.46 -18.18
C HIS A 86 -36.22 -22.70 -18.00
N ILE A 87 -36.54 -23.82 -18.67
CA ILE A 87 -35.69 -25.01 -18.67
C ILE A 87 -34.40 -24.75 -19.46
N ASP A 88 -34.51 -24.14 -20.64
CA ASP A 88 -33.36 -23.87 -21.49
C ASP A 88 -32.46 -22.75 -20.92
N PHE A 89 -33.03 -21.71 -20.30
CA PHE A 89 -32.27 -20.75 -19.49
C PHE A 89 -31.54 -21.43 -18.32
N THR A 90 -32.19 -22.39 -17.64
CA THR A 90 -31.56 -23.20 -16.59
C THR A 90 -30.43 -24.09 -17.15
N ARG A 91 -30.51 -24.54 -18.41
CA ARG A 91 -29.46 -25.30 -19.12
C ARG A 91 -28.28 -24.42 -19.52
N GLU A 92 -28.51 -23.23 -20.06
CA GLU A 92 -27.44 -22.26 -20.39
C GLU A 92 -26.69 -21.79 -19.13
N GLY A 93 -27.38 -21.65 -18.00
CA GLY A 93 -26.80 -21.28 -16.70
C GLY A 93 -26.30 -22.44 -15.83
N ALA A 94 -26.17 -23.66 -16.36
CA ALA A 94 -25.99 -24.88 -15.55
C ALA A 94 -24.71 -24.89 -14.69
N ASP A 95 -23.59 -24.37 -15.19
CA ASP A 95 -22.33 -24.28 -14.44
C ASP A 95 -22.43 -23.38 -13.19
N ASP A 96 -23.43 -22.51 -13.14
CA ASP A 96 -23.63 -21.51 -12.10
C ASP A 96 -24.78 -21.84 -11.13
N LEU A 97 -25.30 -23.07 -11.11
CA LEU A 97 -26.38 -23.51 -10.20
C LEU A 97 -26.07 -23.25 -8.71
N ALA A 98 -24.80 -23.26 -8.29
CA ALA A 98 -24.38 -22.90 -6.93
C ALA A 98 -24.35 -21.37 -6.66
N GLN A 99 -24.26 -20.55 -7.70
CA GLN A 99 -24.33 -19.07 -7.62
C GLN A 99 -25.77 -18.55 -7.78
N ASN A 100 -26.57 -19.17 -8.65
CA ASN A 100 -27.91 -18.71 -9.01
C ASN A 100 -29.04 -19.42 -8.23
N GLY A 101 -28.84 -20.68 -7.82
CA GLY A 101 -29.87 -21.53 -7.21
C GLY A 101 -30.98 -21.91 -8.19
N PRO A 102 -32.02 -22.63 -7.73
CA PRO A 102 -33.17 -22.95 -8.57
C PRO A 102 -33.85 -21.68 -9.10
N GLU A 103 -34.23 -21.70 -10.37
CA GLU A 103 -35.10 -20.68 -10.93
C GLU A 103 -36.50 -20.76 -10.30
N VAL A 104 -37.28 -19.67 -10.34
CA VAL A 104 -38.59 -19.56 -9.72
C VAL A 104 -39.47 -18.68 -10.60
N PHE A 105 -40.63 -19.21 -11.02
CA PHE A 105 -41.62 -18.56 -11.87
C PHE A 105 -43.05 -19.03 -11.52
N SER A 106 -44.07 -18.44 -12.14
CA SER A 106 -45.46 -18.88 -11.98
C SER A 106 -45.91 -19.69 -13.18
N LEU A 107 -46.66 -20.77 -12.95
CA LEU A 107 -47.16 -21.69 -13.95
C LEU A 107 -48.63 -22.05 -13.68
N ILE A 108 -49.45 -22.09 -14.72
CA ILE A 108 -50.86 -22.48 -14.64
C ILE A 108 -51.04 -23.88 -15.22
N VAL A 109 -51.48 -24.82 -14.37
CA VAL A 109 -51.79 -26.21 -14.76
C VAL A 109 -53.29 -26.38 -14.91
N THR A 110 -53.73 -27.05 -15.98
CA THR A 110 -55.15 -27.42 -16.16
C THR A 110 -55.42 -28.75 -15.45
N GLY A 111 -56.10 -28.69 -14.31
CA GLY A 111 -56.50 -29.87 -13.53
C GLY A 111 -57.54 -30.74 -14.25
N ARG A 112 -57.77 -31.95 -13.73
CA ARG A 112 -58.67 -32.96 -14.33
C ARG A 112 -60.09 -32.46 -14.57
N ASP A 113 -60.60 -31.58 -13.71
CA ASP A 113 -61.95 -31.02 -13.77
C ASP A 113 -62.00 -29.71 -14.61
N ALA A 114 -61.00 -29.48 -15.47
CA ALA A 114 -60.73 -28.24 -16.21
C ALA A 114 -60.51 -26.97 -15.35
N LEU A 115 -60.39 -27.12 -14.03
CA LEU A 115 -59.99 -26.06 -13.12
C LEU A 115 -58.52 -25.67 -13.35
N GLN A 116 -58.27 -24.38 -13.59
CA GLN A 116 -56.91 -23.82 -13.66
C GLN A 116 -56.33 -23.69 -12.25
N ILE A 117 -55.20 -24.35 -11.99
CA ILE A 117 -54.46 -24.32 -10.73
C ILE A 117 -53.22 -23.45 -10.93
N LYS A 118 -53.08 -22.40 -10.12
CA LYS A 118 -51.89 -21.54 -10.12
C LYS A 118 -50.83 -22.07 -9.16
N LEU A 119 -49.63 -22.31 -9.69
CA LEU A 119 -48.49 -22.87 -8.97
C LEU A 119 -47.28 -21.96 -9.13
N TRP A 120 -46.55 -21.73 -8.03
CA TRP A 120 -45.15 -21.37 -8.12
C TRP A 120 -44.37 -22.62 -8.52
N CYS A 121 -43.68 -22.53 -9.65
CA CYS A 121 -42.70 -23.52 -10.08
C CYS A 121 -41.31 -23.09 -9.60
N ALA A 122 -40.48 -24.04 -9.17
CA ALA A 122 -39.04 -23.85 -9.08
C ALA A 122 -38.31 -24.96 -9.83
N THR A 123 -37.29 -24.60 -10.61
CA THR A 123 -36.61 -25.52 -11.53
C THR A 123 -35.10 -25.52 -11.36
N HIS A 124 -34.51 -26.71 -11.43
CA HIS A 124 -33.07 -26.93 -11.51
C HIS A 124 -32.77 -28.26 -12.22
N ILE A 125 -31.57 -28.38 -12.76
CA ILE A 125 -31.07 -29.61 -13.39
C ILE A 125 -30.48 -30.53 -12.33
N ALA A 126 -30.58 -31.85 -12.52
CA ALA A 126 -29.97 -32.82 -11.63
C ALA A 126 -28.44 -32.88 -11.83
N THR A 127 -27.70 -32.86 -10.72
CA THR A 127 -26.23 -32.88 -10.64
C THR A 127 -25.56 -34.07 -11.33
N HIS A 128 -26.26 -35.21 -11.43
CA HIS A 128 -25.73 -36.47 -11.95
C HIS A 128 -26.21 -36.85 -13.37
N ASP A 129 -27.29 -36.23 -13.88
CA ASP A 129 -27.81 -36.48 -15.23
C ASP A 129 -28.41 -35.17 -15.78
N PRO A 130 -27.72 -34.47 -16.69
CA PRO A 130 -28.17 -33.19 -17.21
C PRO A 130 -29.43 -33.28 -18.08
N SER A 131 -29.90 -34.49 -18.42
CA SER A 131 -31.19 -34.68 -19.10
C SER A 131 -32.37 -34.80 -18.13
N LEU A 132 -32.14 -34.76 -16.80
CA LEU A 132 -33.18 -34.72 -15.77
C LEU A 132 -33.35 -33.30 -15.23
N VAL A 133 -34.55 -32.75 -15.43
CA VAL A 133 -35.01 -31.50 -14.83
C VAL A 133 -35.87 -31.81 -13.62
N ILE A 134 -35.55 -31.19 -12.48
CA ILE A 134 -36.33 -31.27 -11.25
C ILE A 134 -37.26 -30.05 -11.21
N CYS A 135 -38.57 -30.29 -11.17
CA CYS A 135 -39.61 -29.26 -11.04
C CYS A 135 -40.29 -29.39 -9.68
N GLU A 136 -40.24 -28.33 -8.88
CA GLU A 136 -40.91 -28.21 -7.59
C GLU A 136 -42.14 -27.31 -7.70
N PHE A 137 -43.26 -27.72 -7.11
CA PHE A 137 -44.55 -27.03 -7.23
C PHE A 137 -45.14 -26.68 -5.87
N GLU A 138 -45.50 -25.42 -5.71
CA GLU A 138 -46.20 -24.87 -4.54
C GLU A 138 -47.45 -24.09 -4.96
N LEU A 139 -48.58 -24.30 -4.29
CA LEU A 139 -49.80 -23.52 -4.53
C LEU A 139 -49.57 -22.02 -4.23
N GLU A 140 -50.03 -21.13 -5.12
CA GLU A 140 -49.97 -19.68 -4.93
C GLU A 140 -50.90 -19.21 -3.81
N ASP A 141 -52.19 -19.56 -3.91
CA ASP A 141 -53.23 -19.31 -2.91
C ASP A 141 -53.64 -20.63 -2.23
N ASP A 142 -52.87 -21.05 -1.22
CA ASP A 142 -53.13 -22.27 -0.46
C ASP A 142 -54.08 -22.01 0.73
N GLN A 143 -55.21 -22.72 0.76
CA GLN A 143 -56.19 -22.65 1.85
C GLN A 143 -55.96 -23.68 2.95
N ILE A 144 -55.14 -24.70 2.71
CA ILE A 144 -54.83 -25.80 3.64
C ILE A 144 -53.58 -25.46 4.44
N PHE A 145 -52.55 -24.92 3.78
CA PHE A 145 -51.27 -24.48 4.36
C PHE A 145 -50.99 -23.01 4.02
N PRO A 146 -51.77 -22.06 4.58
CA PRO A 146 -51.70 -20.65 4.22
C PRO A 146 -50.38 -19.99 4.63
N ILE A 147 -49.97 -18.99 3.85
CA ILE A 147 -48.70 -18.25 4.02
C ILE A 147 -48.69 -17.41 5.30
N ALA A 148 -49.85 -16.86 5.68
CA ALA A 148 -50.07 -16.23 6.98
C ALA A 148 -51.21 -16.95 7.70
N ALA A 149 -51.01 -17.26 8.98
CA ALA A 149 -52.12 -17.61 9.85
C ALA A 149 -53.05 -16.40 10.01
N ALA A 150 -54.34 -16.64 10.20
CA ALA A 150 -55.21 -15.62 10.79
C ALA A 150 -54.73 -15.35 12.23
N ASP A 151 -54.84 -14.10 12.68
CA ASP A 151 -54.56 -13.73 14.07
C ASP A 151 -55.51 -14.52 15.00
N ASP A 152 -54.98 -15.50 15.74
CA ASP A 152 -55.77 -16.20 16.76
C ASP A 152 -56.06 -15.20 17.90
N GLU A 153 -57.34 -15.08 18.31
CA GLU A 153 -57.79 -14.09 19.29
C GLU A 153 -57.13 -14.22 20.69
N GLN A 154 -56.46 -15.35 20.95
CA GLN A 154 -55.57 -15.56 22.08
C GLN A 154 -54.28 -16.24 21.60
N PRO A 155 -53.09 -15.62 21.75
CA PRO A 155 -51.84 -16.30 21.47
C PRO A 155 -51.60 -17.44 22.48
N PRO A 156 -50.94 -18.54 22.08
CA PRO A 156 -50.53 -19.59 23.00
C PRO A 156 -49.56 -19.05 24.08
N PRO A 157 -49.45 -19.71 25.25
CA PRO A 157 -48.47 -19.32 26.26
C PRO A 157 -47.04 -19.35 25.69
N ALA A 158 -46.25 -18.33 25.98
CA ALA A 158 -44.88 -18.21 25.48
C ALA A 158 -43.99 -19.35 26.00
N GLU A 159 -43.36 -20.08 25.08
CA GLU A 159 -42.47 -21.20 25.39
C GLU A 159 -41.22 -20.74 26.17
N ASN A 160 -40.81 -21.52 27.17
CA ASN A 160 -39.59 -21.34 27.96
C ASN A 160 -38.88 -22.69 28.08
N THR A 161 -37.76 -22.84 27.37
CA THR A 161 -36.94 -24.06 27.36
C THR A 161 -35.60 -23.88 28.08
N LEU A 162 -35.20 -22.63 28.36
CA LEU A 162 -33.97 -22.29 29.06
C LEU A 162 -34.11 -22.27 30.59
N ASP A 163 -35.31 -21.98 31.12
CA ASP A 163 -35.57 -21.67 32.53
C ASP A 163 -34.73 -20.50 33.07
N SER A 164 -34.58 -19.44 32.27
CA SER A 164 -33.81 -18.23 32.59
C SER A 164 -34.68 -16.98 32.72
N ASP A 165 -34.44 -16.17 33.76
CA ASP A 165 -34.96 -14.80 33.88
C ASP A 165 -33.93 -13.81 33.30
N PRO A 166 -34.16 -13.21 32.11
CA PRO A 166 -33.20 -12.30 31.47
C PRO A 166 -33.23 -10.89 32.09
N THR A 167 -32.11 -10.15 31.96
CA THR A 167 -32.05 -8.74 32.36
C THR A 167 -32.81 -7.83 31.40
N GLU A 168 -33.19 -6.63 31.87
CA GLU A 168 -33.86 -5.62 31.02
C GLU A 168 -32.99 -5.18 29.83
N GLU A 169 -31.66 -5.17 29.98
CA GLU A 169 -30.72 -4.82 28.91
C GLU A 169 -30.67 -5.92 27.83
N GLU A 170 -30.52 -7.19 28.21
CA GLU A 170 -30.53 -8.33 27.28
C GLU A 170 -31.86 -8.45 26.52
N LEU A 171 -32.98 -8.21 27.23
CA LEU A 171 -34.31 -8.18 26.64
C LEU A 171 -34.46 -7.04 25.63
N LEU A 172 -34.05 -5.81 25.98
CA LEU A 172 -34.14 -4.66 25.09
C LEU A 172 -33.24 -4.84 23.87
N GLU A 173 -32.03 -5.38 24.04
CA GLU A 173 -31.11 -5.69 22.94
C GLU A 173 -31.67 -6.72 21.96
N SER A 174 -32.38 -7.74 22.46
CA SER A 174 -32.88 -8.88 21.67
C SER A 174 -34.31 -8.69 21.14
N THR A 175 -35.01 -7.62 21.54
CA THR A 175 -36.37 -7.28 21.06
C THR A 175 -36.43 -5.99 20.23
N THR A 176 -35.44 -5.09 20.35
CA THR A 176 -35.42 -3.82 19.61
C THR A 176 -34.83 -3.97 18.21
N SER A 177 -35.66 -3.79 17.17
CA SER A 177 -35.18 -3.71 15.79
C SER A 177 -34.53 -2.36 15.47
N LEU A 178 -33.43 -2.40 14.71
CA LEU A 178 -32.75 -1.21 14.15
C LEU A 178 -33.07 -1.00 12.66
N SER A 179 -33.85 -1.87 12.01
CA SER A 179 -34.24 -1.70 10.60
C SER A 179 -35.33 -0.63 10.43
N LYS A 180 -35.23 0.18 9.36
CA LYS A 180 -36.33 1.05 8.91
C LYS A 180 -37.44 0.14 8.33
N PRO A 181 -38.72 0.35 8.68
CA PRO A 181 -39.80 -0.54 8.26
C PRO A 181 -40.01 -0.50 6.74
N LEU A 182 -40.07 -1.68 6.13
CA LEU A 182 -40.29 -1.91 4.70
C LEU A 182 -41.75 -1.59 4.33
N ARG A 183 -42.06 -0.30 4.22
CA ARG A 183 -43.43 0.23 4.00
C ARG A 183 -44.15 -0.46 2.85
N VAL A 184 -43.45 -0.71 1.74
CA VAL A 184 -43.98 -1.40 0.55
C VAL A 184 -44.47 -2.81 0.88
N LEU A 185 -43.73 -3.56 1.69
CA LEU A 185 -44.02 -4.97 2.00
C LEU A 185 -45.38 -5.18 2.70
N ARG A 186 -45.84 -4.18 3.45
CA ARG A 186 -47.15 -4.19 4.12
C ARG A 186 -48.32 -3.94 3.15
N HIS A 187 -48.05 -3.37 1.98
CA HIS A 187 -49.00 -3.28 0.87
C HIS A 187 -48.92 -4.51 -0.03
N ALA A 188 -47.71 -5.01 -0.31
CA ALA A 188 -47.48 -6.26 -1.06
C ALA A 188 -48.21 -7.45 -0.43
N ARG A 189 -48.09 -7.67 0.89
CA ARG A 189 -48.83 -8.74 1.62
C ARG A 189 -50.36 -8.62 1.57
N ARG A 190 -50.92 -7.53 1.02
CA ARG A 190 -52.37 -7.29 0.87
C ARG A 190 -52.85 -7.26 -0.59
N ARG A 191 -51.95 -7.40 -1.57
CA ARG A 191 -52.25 -7.42 -3.00
C ARG A 191 -51.80 -8.75 -3.61
N ARG A 192 -52.66 -9.38 -4.41
CA ARG A 192 -52.36 -10.64 -5.11
C ARG A 192 -51.96 -10.36 -6.57
N GLY A 193 -51.17 -11.25 -7.16
CA GLY A 193 -50.76 -11.19 -8.57
C GLY A 193 -49.56 -10.28 -8.86
N GLU A 194 -49.34 -10.05 -10.16
CA GLU A 194 -48.11 -9.52 -10.79
C GLU A 194 -47.58 -8.20 -10.20
N ALA A 195 -48.45 -7.35 -9.68
CA ALA A 195 -48.07 -6.10 -9.01
C ALA A 195 -47.06 -6.32 -7.87
N ALA A 196 -47.08 -7.49 -7.23
CA ALA A 196 -46.11 -7.87 -6.20
C ALA A 196 -44.66 -7.97 -6.73
N ALA A 197 -44.44 -8.26 -8.01
CA ALA A 197 -43.10 -8.41 -8.59
C ALA A 197 -42.35 -7.06 -8.68
N MET A 198 -43.04 -5.99 -9.11
CA MET A 198 -42.47 -4.64 -9.08
C MET A 198 -42.27 -4.13 -7.63
N GLU A 199 -43.15 -4.52 -6.70
CA GLU A 199 -42.97 -4.20 -5.28
C GLU A 199 -41.75 -4.94 -4.68
N VAL A 200 -41.43 -6.17 -5.11
CA VAL A 200 -40.22 -6.92 -4.71
C VAL A 200 -38.91 -6.21 -5.10
N PHE A 201 -38.81 -5.63 -6.31
CA PHE A 201 -37.60 -4.90 -6.71
C PHE A 201 -37.37 -3.65 -5.83
N ASN A 202 -38.45 -2.90 -5.54
CA ASN A 202 -38.40 -1.75 -4.63
C ASN A 202 -38.02 -2.16 -3.19
N ILE A 203 -38.48 -3.31 -2.73
CA ILE A 203 -38.10 -3.88 -1.43
C ILE A 203 -36.61 -4.26 -1.42
N LEU A 204 -36.09 -4.92 -2.45
CA LEU A 204 -34.67 -5.28 -2.55
C LEU A 204 -33.75 -4.04 -2.51
N SER A 205 -34.10 -2.99 -3.26
CA SER A 205 -33.35 -1.72 -3.26
C SER A 205 -33.32 -1.06 -1.87
N GLN A 206 -34.48 -0.97 -1.19
CA GLN A 206 -34.57 -0.43 0.19
C GLN A 206 -33.83 -1.28 1.22
N ILE A 207 -33.67 -2.59 0.99
CA ILE A 207 -32.85 -3.48 1.82
C ILE A 207 -31.36 -3.25 1.56
N GLN A 208 -30.95 -3.16 0.30
CA GLN A 208 -29.56 -2.91 -0.08
C GLN A 208 -29.04 -1.56 0.46
N GLU A 209 -29.84 -0.49 0.38
CA GLU A 209 -29.49 0.83 0.94
C GLU A 209 -29.25 0.73 2.46
N GLN A 210 -30.16 0.08 3.19
CA GLN A 210 -30.04 -0.09 4.65
C GLN A 210 -28.81 -0.92 5.03
N LEU A 211 -28.59 -2.05 4.36
CA LEU A 211 -27.45 -2.94 4.62
C LEU A 211 -26.10 -2.27 4.25
N ALA A 212 -26.05 -1.47 3.18
CA ALA A 212 -24.84 -0.75 2.78
C ALA A 212 -24.47 0.38 3.76
N SER A 213 -25.47 1.01 4.39
CA SER A 213 -25.31 2.17 5.28
C SER A 213 -24.71 1.88 6.67
N ALA A 214 -24.58 0.61 7.06
CA ALA A 214 -24.05 0.24 8.37
C ALA A 214 -22.52 0.50 8.45
N PRO A 215 -22.03 1.22 9.49
CA PRO A 215 -20.61 1.57 9.61
C PRO A 215 -19.74 0.49 10.28
N ASP A 216 -20.38 -0.45 10.99
CA ASP A 216 -19.71 -1.51 11.74
C ASP A 216 -20.50 -2.83 11.67
N LEU A 217 -19.81 -3.95 11.91
CA LEU A 217 -20.37 -5.29 11.81
C LEU A 217 -21.53 -5.50 12.80
N THR A 218 -21.42 -5.02 14.03
CA THR A 218 -22.44 -5.25 15.07
C THR A 218 -23.78 -4.59 14.71
N LYS A 219 -23.77 -3.33 14.25
CA LYS A 219 -24.97 -2.64 13.75
C LYS A 219 -25.49 -3.30 12.46
N PHE A 220 -24.59 -3.69 11.56
CA PHE A 220 -24.95 -4.41 10.33
C PHE A 220 -25.77 -5.69 10.64
N LEU A 221 -25.26 -6.54 11.54
CA LEU A 221 -25.92 -7.79 11.93
C LEU A 221 -27.29 -7.54 12.61
N ARG A 222 -27.43 -6.46 13.39
CA ARG A 222 -28.72 -6.06 13.99
C ARG A 222 -29.74 -5.52 12.98
N VAL A 223 -29.30 -4.80 11.94
CA VAL A 223 -30.18 -4.38 10.84
C VAL A 223 -30.62 -5.59 10.00
N LEU A 224 -29.71 -6.54 9.75
CA LEU A 224 -29.98 -7.74 8.97
C LEU A 224 -31.05 -8.65 9.59
N VAL A 225 -31.00 -8.91 10.90
CA VAL A 225 -32.09 -9.67 11.58
C VAL A 225 -33.43 -8.94 11.53
N GLY A 226 -33.44 -7.59 11.62
CA GLY A 226 -34.63 -6.76 11.48
C GLY A 226 -35.29 -6.88 10.10
N VAL A 227 -34.48 -6.76 9.04
CA VAL A 227 -34.91 -6.93 7.65
C VAL A 227 -35.47 -8.33 7.40
N VAL A 228 -34.75 -9.39 7.79
CA VAL A 228 -35.19 -10.77 7.56
C VAL A 228 -36.45 -11.10 8.37
N LYS A 229 -36.60 -10.55 9.58
CA LYS A 229 -37.82 -10.70 10.38
C LYS A 229 -39.03 -10.02 9.74
N GLU A 230 -38.92 -8.78 9.28
CA GLU A 230 -40.06 -8.12 8.61
C GLU A 230 -40.42 -8.82 7.29
N LEU A 231 -39.42 -9.29 6.53
CA LEU A 231 -39.61 -10.03 5.28
C LEU A 231 -40.29 -11.39 5.46
N THR A 232 -39.82 -12.21 6.41
CA THR A 232 -40.26 -13.61 6.58
C THR A 232 -41.40 -13.79 7.59
N GLY A 233 -41.52 -12.92 8.59
CA GLY A 233 -42.55 -12.97 9.64
C GLY A 233 -42.20 -13.81 10.88
N PHE A 234 -41.05 -14.48 10.94
CA PHE A 234 -40.73 -15.46 11.99
C PHE A 234 -40.65 -14.87 13.41
N HIS A 235 -41.07 -15.66 14.40
CA HIS A 235 -41.13 -15.26 15.81
C HIS A 235 -39.74 -14.97 16.40
N ARG A 236 -38.69 -15.67 15.97
CA ARG A 236 -37.27 -15.38 16.24
C ARG A 236 -36.50 -15.33 14.93
N VAL A 237 -35.61 -14.35 14.76
CA VAL A 237 -34.58 -14.35 13.71
C VAL A 237 -33.24 -14.06 14.39
N MET A 238 -32.22 -14.85 14.11
CA MET A 238 -30.92 -14.78 14.77
C MET A 238 -29.77 -15.07 13.81
N ILE A 239 -28.58 -14.55 14.10
CA ILE A 239 -27.36 -14.82 13.34
C ILE A 239 -26.44 -15.69 14.19
N TYR A 240 -26.21 -16.89 13.66
CA TYR A 240 -25.41 -17.97 14.23
C TYR A 240 -24.07 -18.00 13.48
N GLN A 241 -23.00 -17.52 14.11
CA GLN A 241 -21.64 -17.50 13.55
C GLN A 241 -20.88 -18.74 13.99
N PHE A 242 -20.10 -19.36 13.11
CA PHE A 242 -19.22 -20.48 13.46
C PHE A 242 -17.87 -20.00 14.04
N ASP A 243 -17.29 -20.78 14.95
CA ASP A 243 -15.88 -20.70 15.36
C ASP A 243 -15.00 -21.70 14.57
N GLU A 244 -13.68 -21.66 14.78
CA GLU A 244 -12.70 -22.56 14.12
C GLU A 244 -12.96 -24.05 14.39
N ALA A 245 -13.52 -24.37 15.55
CA ALA A 245 -13.92 -25.72 15.93
C ALA A 245 -15.33 -26.11 15.42
N TRP A 246 -15.97 -25.21 14.65
CA TRP A 246 -17.34 -25.29 14.12
C TRP A 246 -18.45 -25.35 15.17
N ASN A 247 -18.20 -24.94 16.41
CA ASN A 247 -19.29 -24.58 17.32
C ASN A 247 -19.93 -23.29 16.80
N GLY A 248 -21.21 -23.07 17.12
CA GLY A 248 -21.92 -21.85 16.74
C GLY A 248 -22.23 -20.96 17.92
N LYS A 249 -22.03 -19.65 17.76
CA LYS A 249 -22.46 -18.64 18.72
C LYS A 249 -23.53 -17.75 18.11
N VAL A 250 -24.59 -17.45 18.86
CA VAL A 250 -25.60 -16.47 18.42
C VAL A 250 -25.10 -15.06 18.75
N VAL A 251 -24.80 -14.28 17.71
CA VAL A 251 -24.18 -12.94 17.82
C VAL A 251 -25.23 -11.83 17.87
N SER A 252 -26.31 -12.00 17.11
CA SER A 252 -27.42 -11.04 17.00
C SER A 252 -28.74 -11.79 16.95
N GLU A 253 -29.77 -11.26 17.58
CA GLU A 253 -31.09 -11.87 17.70
C GLU A 253 -32.19 -10.79 17.65
N LEU A 254 -33.36 -11.15 17.11
CA LEU A 254 -34.59 -10.36 17.17
C LEU A 254 -35.81 -11.27 17.39
N VAL A 255 -36.23 -11.37 18.64
CA VAL A 255 -37.31 -12.25 19.11
C VAL A 255 -38.60 -11.50 19.43
N ASP A 256 -39.75 -12.13 19.19
CA ASP A 256 -41.03 -11.71 19.76
C ASP A 256 -41.25 -12.43 21.09
N TYR A 257 -41.10 -11.67 22.17
CA TYR A 257 -41.22 -12.15 23.55
C TYR A 257 -42.63 -12.66 23.93
N ARG A 258 -43.64 -12.44 23.06
CA ARG A 258 -44.98 -13.02 23.23
C ARG A 258 -45.06 -14.49 22.83
N ALA A 259 -44.16 -14.96 21.96
CA ALA A 259 -44.17 -16.33 21.46
C ALA A 259 -43.19 -17.27 22.20
N THR A 260 -42.12 -16.72 22.77
CA THR A 260 -41.09 -17.45 23.50
C THR A 260 -40.37 -16.48 24.44
N LYS A 261 -40.04 -16.95 25.65
CA LYS A 261 -39.26 -16.18 26.63
C LYS A 261 -37.75 -16.41 26.52
N ASP A 262 -37.34 -17.47 25.84
CA ASP A 262 -35.93 -17.81 25.68
C ASP A 262 -35.19 -16.69 24.93
N LEU A 263 -33.98 -16.34 25.37
CA LEU A 263 -33.04 -15.51 24.62
C LEU A 263 -31.83 -16.39 24.26
N TYR A 264 -31.46 -16.45 22.99
CA TYR A 264 -30.32 -17.25 22.53
C TYR A 264 -29.06 -16.41 22.29
N LYS A 265 -29.17 -15.08 22.20
CA LYS A 265 -28.02 -14.16 22.07
C LYS A 265 -26.95 -14.46 23.12
N GLY A 266 -25.71 -14.63 22.67
CA GLY A 266 -24.55 -14.95 23.51
C GLY A 266 -24.35 -16.44 23.80
N LEU A 267 -25.38 -17.29 23.65
CA LEU A 267 -25.27 -18.73 23.83
C LEU A 267 -24.46 -19.40 22.72
N ASN A 268 -23.81 -20.50 23.10
CA ASN A 268 -22.94 -21.31 22.27
C ASN A 268 -23.56 -22.71 22.08
N PHE A 269 -23.37 -23.30 20.91
CA PHE A 269 -23.96 -24.55 20.45
C PHE A 269 -22.86 -25.45 19.87
N PRO A 270 -22.72 -26.72 20.31
CA PRO A 270 -21.62 -27.58 19.88
C PRO A 270 -21.68 -27.94 18.39
N ALA A 271 -20.51 -28.17 17.79
CA ALA A 271 -20.35 -28.54 16.38
C ALA A 271 -21.13 -29.80 15.93
N SER A 272 -21.66 -30.59 16.88
CA SER A 272 -22.55 -31.73 16.65
C SER A 272 -23.95 -31.34 16.17
N ASP A 273 -24.42 -30.13 16.47
CA ASP A 273 -25.79 -29.69 16.19
C ASP A 273 -25.98 -29.39 14.69
N ILE A 274 -24.88 -29.06 14.00
CA ILE A 274 -24.82 -28.90 12.55
C ILE A 274 -23.59 -29.69 12.05
N PRO A 275 -23.73 -31.01 11.83
CA PRO A 275 -22.62 -31.89 11.48
C PRO A 275 -22.03 -31.57 10.10
N LYS A 276 -20.84 -32.09 9.82
CA LYS A 276 -20.00 -31.67 8.68
C LYS A 276 -20.74 -31.70 7.34
N GLN A 277 -21.44 -32.79 7.02
CA GLN A 277 -22.16 -32.94 5.75
C GLN A 277 -23.37 -31.99 5.65
N ALA A 278 -23.96 -31.57 6.78
CA ALA A 278 -24.96 -30.50 6.81
C ALA A 278 -24.34 -29.13 6.51
N ARG A 279 -23.13 -28.84 7.02
CA ARG A 279 -22.41 -27.59 6.72
C ARG A 279 -22.00 -27.52 5.24
N GLU A 280 -21.51 -28.62 4.69
CA GLU A 280 -21.17 -28.73 3.26
C GLU A 280 -22.41 -28.54 2.37
N LEU A 281 -23.54 -29.17 2.72
CA LEU A 281 -24.82 -28.96 2.04
C LEU A 281 -25.30 -27.49 2.15
N TYR A 282 -25.14 -26.82 3.30
CA TYR A 282 -25.56 -25.42 3.46
C TYR A 282 -24.63 -24.42 2.75
N ARG A 283 -23.39 -24.80 2.42
CA ARG A 283 -22.51 -24.01 1.54
C ARG A 283 -23.02 -24.00 0.09
N LEU A 284 -23.61 -25.11 -0.37
CA LEU A 284 -24.19 -25.23 -1.72
C LEU A 284 -25.62 -24.67 -1.77
N ASN A 285 -26.51 -25.17 -0.91
CA ASN A 285 -27.91 -24.74 -0.83
C ASN A 285 -28.07 -23.64 0.22
N LYS A 286 -28.09 -22.39 -0.25
CA LYS A 286 -28.05 -21.19 0.59
C LYS A 286 -29.37 -20.85 1.31
N VAL A 287 -30.50 -21.51 1.00
CA VAL A 287 -31.82 -21.23 1.63
C VAL A 287 -32.62 -22.51 1.88
N ARG A 288 -32.87 -22.81 3.15
CA ARG A 288 -33.61 -24.00 3.60
C ARG A 288 -34.86 -23.59 4.40
N LEU A 289 -36.00 -24.24 4.16
CA LEU A 289 -37.21 -24.10 4.97
C LEU A 289 -37.70 -25.48 5.45
N LEU A 290 -38.13 -25.55 6.70
CA LEU A 290 -39.04 -26.55 7.26
C LEU A 290 -40.35 -25.84 7.64
N TYR A 291 -41.43 -26.10 6.90
CA TYR A 291 -42.73 -25.43 7.12
C TYR A 291 -43.36 -25.78 8.47
N ASP A 292 -43.46 -27.08 8.76
CA ASP A 292 -43.99 -27.60 10.02
C ASP A 292 -43.30 -28.94 10.33
N ARG A 293 -42.76 -29.04 11.53
CA ARG A 293 -42.04 -30.20 12.07
C ARG A 293 -42.89 -31.48 12.14
N ASP A 294 -44.20 -31.36 12.37
CA ASP A 294 -45.09 -32.50 12.58
C ASP A 294 -45.87 -32.88 11.29
N GLN A 295 -45.59 -32.22 10.16
CA GLN A 295 -46.23 -32.55 8.88
C GLN A 295 -45.66 -33.85 8.30
N ILE A 296 -46.54 -34.73 7.82
CA ILE A 296 -46.16 -35.95 7.10
C ILE A 296 -45.48 -35.59 5.77
N THR A 297 -44.31 -36.17 5.52
CA THR A 297 -43.57 -36.04 4.26
C THR A 297 -44.15 -36.94 3.16
N ALA A 298 -44.15 -36.45 1.92
CA ALA A 298 -44.61 -37.18 0.75
C ALA A 298 -43.45 -37.90 0.05
N ARG A 299 -43.56 -39.21 -0.12
CA ARG A 299 -42.54 -40.06 -0.75
C ARG A 299 -42.48 -39.83 -2.26
N LEU A 300 -41.31 -40.10 -2.84
CA LEU A 300 -41.14 -40.15 -4.29
C LEU A 300 -41.62 -41.51 -4.85
N VAL A 301 -42.27 -41.45 -6.01
CA VAL A 301 -42.68 -42.63 -6.76
C VAL A 301 -41.93 -42.64 -8.09
N CYS A 302 -41.30 -43.77 -8.41
CA CYS A 302 -40.48 -43.93 -9.62
C CYS A 302 -41.24 -44.68 -10.72
N ARG A 303 -41.05 -44.27 -11.98
CA ARG A 303 -41.70 -44.87 -13.15
C ARG A 303 -41.20 -46.30 -13.38
N THR A 304 -39.90 -46.48 -13.61
CA THR A 304 -39.24 -47.80 -13.76
C THR A 304 -38.63 -48.28 -12.44
N ALA A 305 -37.90 -49.40 -12.48
CA ALA A 305 -37.07 -49.87 -11.37
C ALA A 305 -35.64 -49.29 -11.45
N GLU A 306 -35.12 -49.02 -12.65
CA GLU A 306 -33.84 -48.33 -12.88
C GLU A 306 -33.84 -46.94 -12.21
N ASP A 307 -34.98 -46.22 -12.30
CA ASP A 307 -35.26 -44.94 -11.62
C ASP A 307 -35.23 -45.03 -10.07
N LEU A 308 -35.01 -46.22 -9.49
CA LEU A 308 -34.93 -46.47 -8.04
C LEU A 308 -33.52 -46.91 -7.61
N GLU A 309 -32.74 -47.53 -8.49
CA GLU A 309 -31.38 -48.00 -8.20
C GLU A 309 -30.41 -46.82 -7.98
N VAL A 310 -30.64 -45.71 -8.69
CA VAL A 310 -29.96 -44.43 -8.45
C VAL A 310 -30.91 -43.50 -7.68
N PRO A 311 -30.61 -43.13 -6.42
CA PRO A 311 -31.43 -42.17 -5.68
C PRO A 311 -31.29 -40.75 -6.27
N LEU A 312 -32.39 -40.00 -6.30
CA LEU A 312 -32.40 -38.62 -6.75
C LEU A 312 -31.63 -37.72 -5.76
N ASP A 313 -30.56 -37.06 -6.22
CA ASP A 313 -29.92 -35.98 -5.48
C ASP A 313 -30.88 -34.78 -5.39
N MET A 314 -31.16 -34.36 -4.16
CA MET A 314 -32.05 -33.24 -3.84
C MET A 314 -31.27 -32.08 -3.18
N THR A 315 -29.94 -32.01 -3.37
CA THR A 315 -29.05 -30.98 -2.81
C THR A 315 -29.59 -29.56 -2.98
N HIS A 316 -30.00 -29.17 -4.19
CA HIS A 316 -30.51 -27.83 -4.50
C HIS A 316 -32.03 -27.65 -4.23
N THR A 317 -32.75 -28.74 -3.96
CA THR A 317 -34.23 -28.77 -3.85
C THR A 317 -34.74 -28.06 -2.59
N TYR A 318 -35.70 -27.13 -2.74
CA TYR A 318 -36.28 -26.36 -1.64
C TYR A 318 -37.26 -27.16 -0.76
N LEU A 319 -38.03 -28.08 -1.34
CA LEU A 319 -39.05 -28.91 -0.68
C LEU A 319 -38.48 -30.20 -0.04
N ARG A 320 -37.16 -30.43 -0.10
CA ARG A 320 -36.51 -31.64 0.42
C ARG A 320 -36.91 -31.92 1.88
N ALA A 321 -37.18 -33.18 2.21
CA ALA A 321 -37.46 -33.61 3.58
C ALA A 321 -36.22 -33.44 4.49
N MET A 322 -36.46 -33.18 5.78
CA MET A 322 -35.39 -33.03 6.78
C MET A 322 -35.06 -34.38 7.44
N SER A 323 -33.82 -34.49 7.95
CA SER A 323 -33.41 -35.58 8.84
C SER A 323 -34.39 -35.72 10.02
N PRO A 324 -34.90 -36.93 10.34
CA PRO A 324 -35.69 -37.18 11.53
C PRO A 324 -34.98 -36.81 12.84
N ILE A 325 -33.63 -36.86 12.86
CA ILE A 325 -32.81 -36.45 14.00
C ILE A 325 -32.95 -34.92 14.20
N HIS A 326 -32.88 -34.14 13.13
CA HIS A 326 -33.06 -32.68 13.17
C HIS A 326 -34.51 -32.28 13.51
N ILE A 327 -35.50 -33.00 13.00
CA ILE A 327 -36.92 -32.84 13.37
C ILE A 327 -37.09 -33.01 14.89
N LYS A 328 -36.49 -34.05 15.47
CA LYS A 328 -36.53 -34.30 16.92
C LYS A 328 -35.72 -33.26 17.72
N TYR A 329 -34.59 -32.80 17.21
CA TYR A 329 -33.82 -31.69 17.81
C TYR A 329 -34.67 -30.42 17.95
N LEU A 330 -35.35 -30.02 16.86
CA LEU A 330 -36.29 -28.89 16.88
C LEU A 330 -37.48 -29.12 17.84
N SER A 331 -37.96 -30.36 17.98
CA SER A 331 -39.00 -30.71 18.97
C SER A 331 -38.54 -30.47 20.40
N ASN A 332 -37.28 -30.78 20.73
CA ASN A 332 -36.72 -30.58 22.06
C ASN A 332 -36.48 -29.08 22.37
N MET A 333 -36.42 -28.23 21.34
CA MET A 333 -36.34 -26.75 21.45
C MET A 333 -37.71 -26.06 21.35
N ALA A 334 -38.83 -26.80 21.38
CA ALA A 334 -40.19 -26.31 21.14
C ALA A 334 -40.41 -25.59 19.77
N VAL A 335 -39.47 -25.68 18.83
CA VAL A 335 -39.56 -25.03 17.52
C VAL A 335 -40.56 -25.80 16.64
N ARG A 336 -41.49 -25.06 16.03
CA ARG A 336 -42.54 -25.57 15.12
C ARG A 336 -42.14 -25.50 13.65
N ALA A 337 -41.54 -24.38 13.24
CA ALA A 337 -41.04 -24.12 11.89
C ALA A 337 -39.65 -23.51 11.94
N SER A 338 -38.79 -23.80 10.95
CA SER A 338 -37.40 -23.36 10.91
C SER A 338 -36.98 -22.99 9.49
N MET A 339 -36.45 -21.78 9.30
CA MET A 339 -35.83 -21.34 8.05
C MET A 339 -34.38 -20.96 8.31
N SER A 340 -33.46 -21.28 7.39
CA SER A 340 -32.05 -20.87 7.48
C SER A 340 -31.53 -20.34 6.14
N ILE A 341 -30.82 -19.21 6.20
CA ILE A 341 -30.13 -18.58 5.07
C ILE A 341 -28.63 -18.63 5.35
N SER A 342 -27.84 -19.16 4.42
CA SER A 342 -26.38 -19.27 4.58
C SER A 342 -25.67 -17.93 4.36
N ILE A 343 -24.69 -17.64 5.21
CA ILE A 343 -23.73 -16.55 5.04
C ILE A 343 -22.37 -17.19 4.73
N THR A 344 -21.79 -16.81 3.60
CA THR A 344 -20.44 -17.24 3.20
C THR A 344 -19.48 -16.07 3.26
N ALA A 345 -18.26 -16.27 3.76
CA ALA A 345 -17.19 -15.28 3.69
C ALA A 345 -15.87 -15.98 3.37
N PHE A 346 -15.03 -15.37 2.54
CA PHE A 346 -13.73 -15.93 2.12
C PHE A 346 -13.85 -17.35 1.50
N ASN A 347 -14.98 -17.62 0.84
CA ASN A 347 -15.38 -18.92 0.26
C ASN A 347 -15.72 -20.05 1.27
N GLU A 348 -15.85 -19.74 2.56
CA GLU A 348 -16.26 -20.67 3.61
C GLU A 348 -17.60 -20.30 4.24
N LEU A 349 -18.21 -21.23 5.00
CA LEU A 349 -19.50 -21.03 5.67
C LEU A 349 -19.30 -20.27 6.99
N TRP A 350 -19.28 -18.93 6.93
CA TRP A 350 -19.11 -18.03 8.08
C TRP A 350 -20.24 -18.17 9.12
N GLY A 351 -21.48 -18.40 8.67
CA GLY A 351 -22.62 -18.50 9.57
C GLY A 351 -23.96 -18.73 8.88
N LEU A 352 -25.02 -18.67 9.67
CA LEU A 352 -26.41 -18.87 9.26
C LEU A 352 -27.30 -17.77 9.84
N ILE A 353 -28.17 -17.17 9.03
CA ILE A 353 -29.36 -16.45 9.53
C ILE A 353 -30.43 -17.51 9.78
N SER A 354 -30.70 -17.84 11.05
CA SER A 354 -31.69 -18.85 11.43
C SER A 354 -32.96 -18.18 11.95
N CYS A 355 -34.12 -18.69 11.54
CA CYS A 355 -35.42 -18.13 11.83
C CYS A 355 -36.31 -19.23 12.42
N HIS A 356 -36.88 -19.02 13.61
CA HIS A 356 -37.72 -20.00 14.32
C HIS A 356 -39.12 -19.45 14.63
N THR A 357 -40.11 -20.33 14.54
CA THR A 357 -41.51 -20.05 14.92
C THR A 357 -41.98 -21.09 15.95
N TYR A 358 -42.86 -20.65 16.86
CA TYR A 358 -43.30 -21.37 18.05
C TYR A 358 -44.83 -21.45 18.11
N GLY A 359 -45.36 -22.38 18.92
CA GLY A 359 -46.79 -22.62 19.06
C GLY A 359 -47.37 -23.61 18.04
N ASN A 360 -48.68 -23.57 17.85
CA ASN A 360 -49.46 -24.68 17.29
C ASN A 360 -49.51 -24.76 15.74
N ARG A 361 -48.93 -23.79 15.01
CA ARG A 361 -48.99 -23.73 13.54
C ARG A 361 -47.60 -23.48 12.94
N GLY A 362 -47.28 -24.18 11.86
CA GLY A 362 -46.13 -23.89 11.01
C GLY A 362 -46.21 -22.53 10.30
N MET A 363 -45.11 -22.07 9.72
CA MET A 363 -45.02 -20.78 9.01
C MET A 363 -44.35 -20.96 7.65
N ARG A 364 -45.04 -20.54 6.58
CA ARG A 364 -44.63 -20.76 5.19
C ARG A 364 -44.10 -19.49 4.55
N VAL A 365 -43.06 -19.63 3.72
CA VAL A 365 -42.47 -18.56 2.92
C VAL A 365 -42.50 -19.01 1.46
N ALA A 366 -43.20 -18.30 0.57
CA ALA A 366 -43.31 -18.70 -0.85
C ALA A 366 -41.96 -18.63 -1.60
N PHE A 367 -41.79 -19.41 -2.68
CA PHE A 367 -40.54 -19.47 -3.45
C PHE A 367 -39.97 -18.09 -3.86
N PRO A 368 -40.74 -17.09 -4.33
CA PRO A 368 -40.18 -15.77 -4.67
C PRO A 368 -39.52 -15.07 -3.47
N ILE A 369 -40.07 -15.23 -2.27
CA ILE A 369 -39.50 -14.69 -1.04
C ILE A 369 -38.26 -15.49 -0.61
N ARG A 370 -38.21 -16.81 -0.86
CA ARG A 370 -36.96 -17.60 -0.68
C ARG A 370 -35.85 -17.14 -1.63
N LYS A 371 -36.16 -16.88 -2.91
CA LYS A 371 -35.21 -16.34 -3.90
C LYS A 371 -34.71 -14.94 -3.48
N LEU A 372 -35.58 -14.08 -2.95
CA LEU A 372 -35.19 -12.80 -2.35
C LEU A 372 -34.31 -12.97 -1.10
N CYS A 373 -34.65 -13.89 -0.18
CA CYS A 373 -33.81 -14.22 0.97
C CYS A 373 -32.41 -14.72 0.56
N ARG A 374 -32.30 -15.45 -0.56
CA ARG A 374 -31.02 -15.91 -1.14
C ARG A 374 -30.13 -14.72 -1.51
N LEU A 375 -30.68 -13.75 -2.25
CA LEU A 375 -30.00 -12.50 -2.64
C LEU A 375 -29.61 -11.63 -1.43
N ILE A 376 -30.42 -11.65 -0.36
CA ILE A 376 -30.10 -10.96 0.90
C ILE A 376 -28.92 -11.64 1.62
N GLY A 377 -28.86 -12.98 1.64
CA GLY A 377 -27.72 -13.74 2.17
C GLY A 377 -26.41 -13.42 1.43
N GLU A 378 -26.46 -13.29 0.11
CA GLU A 378 -25.28 -12.92 -0.71
C GLU A 378 -24.90 -11.44 -0.57
N THR A 379 -25.89 -10.54 -0.49
CA THR A 379 -25.67 -9.13 -0.17
C THR A 379 -25.04 -8.97 1.21
N ALA A 380 -25.44 -9.80 2.18
CA ALA A 380 -24.90 -9.79 3.52
C ALA A 380 -23.47 -10.36 3.57
N SER A 381 -23.23 -11.49 2.91
CA SER A 381 -21.92 -12.12 2.72
C SER A 381 -20.87 -11.09 2.27
N ARG A 382 -21.13 -10.41 1.14
CA ARG A 382 -20.24 -9.36 0.59
C ARG A 382 -20.05 -8.16 1.52
N ASN A 383 -21.05 -7.80 2.31
CA ASN A 383 -20.93 -6.70 3.29
C ASN A 383 -20.15 -7.09 4.55
N ILE A 384 -20.24 -8.35 4.99
CA ILE A 384 -19.46 -8.88 6.12
C ILE A 384 -17.98 -8.93 5.74
N GLU A 385 -17.66 -9.40 4.54
CA GLU A 385 -16.29 -9.33 3.98
C GLU A 385 -15.78 -7.88 3.92
N ARG A 386 -16.58 -6.95 3.36
CA ARG A 386 -16.25 -5.51 3.28
C ARG A 386 -15.98 -4.89 4.66
N LEU A 387 -16.81 -5.17 5.66
CA LEU A 387 -16.71 -4.58 7.00
C LEU A 387 -15.57 -5.22 7.81
N SER A 388 -15.35 -6.53 7.69
CA SER A 388 -14.18 -7.21 8.25
C SER A 388 -12.88 -6.64 7.68
N TYR A 389 -12.78 -6.51 6.35
CA TYR A 389 -11.60 -5.95 5.70
C TYR A 389 -11.38 -4.46 6.03
N ALA A 390 -12.45 -3.67 6.17
CA ALA A 390 -12.36 -2.28 6.64
C ALA A 390 -11.84 -2.18 8.08
N SER A 391 -12.24 -3.09 8.97
CA SER A 391 -11.75 -3.16 10.36
C SER A 391 -10.25 -3.54 10.39
N ARG A 392 -9.84 -4.55 9.61
CA ARG A 392 -8.43 -4.93 9.39
C ARG A 392 -7.57 -3.75 8.91
N LEU A 393 -8.06 -2.97 7.95
CA LEU A 393 -7.38 -1.78 7.46
C LEU A 393 -7.30 -0.64 8.50
N GLN A 394 -8.25 -0.54 9.43
CA GLN A 394 -8.18 0.43 10.53
C GLN A 394 -7.13 0.02 11.56
N ALA A 395 -7.06 -1.27 11.95
CA ALA A 395 -6.02 -1.77 12.84
C ALA A 395 -4.62 -1.53 12.27
N ARG A 396 -4.39 -1.89 11.00
CA ARG A 396 -3.10 -1.69 10.32
C ARG A 396 -2.68 -0.21 10.21
N LYS A 397 -3.61 0.75 10.23
CA LYS A 397 -3.31 2.20 10.21
C LYS A 397 -2.66 2.73 11.51
N LEU A 398 -2.77 2.02 12.64
CA LEU A 398 -2.02 2.39 13.86
C LEU A 398 -0.51 2.14 13.72
N ILE A 399 -0.10 1.37 12.70
CA ILE A 399 1.29 0.96 12.44
C ILE A 399 1.96 1.86 11.38
N ASN A 400 1.39 3.05 11.11
CA ASN A 400 1.87 3.96 10.06
C ASN A 400 3.29 4.48 10.35
N THR A 401 4.29 3.92 9.68
CA THR A 401 5.73 4.27 9.70
C THR A 401 6.08 5.63 9.08
N VAL A 402 5.11 6.51 8.87
CA VAL A 402 5.29 7.76 8.11
C VAL A 402 6.34 8.64 8.81
N PRO A 403 7.50 8.95 8.16
CA PRO A 403 8.52 9.79 8.76
C PRO A 403 7.97 11.17 9.10
N THR A 404 7.84 11.43 10.40
CA THR A 404 7.45 12.75 10.92
C THR A 404 8.70 13.61 11.03
N GLU A 405 8.59 14.93 10.93
CA GLU A 405 9.75 15.86 11.00
C GLU A 405 10.61 15.67 12.26
N ALA A 406 10.03 15.19 13.37
CA ALA A 406 10.73 14.87 14.60
C ALA A 406 11.53 13.55 14.57
N ASN A 407 11.21 12.62 13.65
CA ASN A 407 11.79 11.28 13.52
C ASN A 407 11.95 10.91 12.03
N PRO A 408 12.96 11.45 11.32
CA PRO A 408 13.08 11.34 9.86
C PRO A 408 13.41 9.94 9.31
N SER A 409 13.65 8.96 10.18
CA SER A 409 14.05 7.58 9.83
C SER A 409 12.90 6.55 9.87
N GLY A 410 11.64 7.01 9.87
CA GLY A 410 10.47 6.13 9.75
C GLY A 410 10.22 5.19 10.95
N TYR A 411 10.78 5.53 12.12
CA TYR A 411 10.60 4.76 13.35
C TYR A 411 9.11 4.55 13.68
N ILE A 412 8.73 3.29 13.95
CA ILE A 412 7.54 3.00 14.76
C ILE A 412 7.87 3.42 16.21
N VAL A 413 7.66 4.70 16.50
CA VAL A 413 7.55 5.21 17.88
C VAL A 413 6.10 5.04 18.34
N ALA A 414 5.58 3.81 18.23
CA ALA A 414 4.41 3.41 18.98
C ALA A 414 4.78 3.47 20.47
N SER A 415 3.92 4.04 21.31
CA SER A 415 4.13 3.95 22.75
C SER A 415 4.00 2.49 23.21
N SER A 416 4.55 2.17 24.38
CA SER A 416 4.35 0.87 25.03
C SER A 416 2.86 0.48 25.04
N ASP A 417 2.00 1.46 25.31
CA ASP A 417 0.56 1.27 25.45
C ASP A 417 -0.13 1.06 24.11
N ASP A 418 0.40 1.62 23.01
CA ASP A 418 -0.19 1.46 21.67
C ASP A 418 0.12 0.08 21.08
N LEU A 419 1.32 -0.46 21.34
CA LEU A 419 1.63 -1.86 21.05
C LEU A 419 0.73 -2.81 21.86
N LEU A 420 0.50 -2.53 23.14
CA LEU A 420 -0.40 -3.34 23.98
C LEU A 420 -1.86 -3.28 23.51
N LYS A 421 -2.37 -2.12 23.11
CA LYS A 421 -3.71 -1.97 22.50
C LYS A 421 -3.81 -2.71 21.16
N LEU A 422 -2.77 -2.67 20.33
CA LEU A 422 -2.76 -3.31 19.00
C LEU A 422 -2.95 -4.83 19.06
N PHE A 423 -2.42 -5.47 20.11
CA PHE A 423 -2.55 -6.91 20.35
C PHE A 423 -3.56 -7.26 21.47
N ASP A 424 -4.31 -6.29 22.00
CA ASP A 424 -5.20 -6.42 23.16
C ASP A 424 -4.57 -7.27 24.29
N ALA A 425 -3.39 -6.84 24.75
CA ALA A 425 -2.52 -7.56 25.69
C ALA A 425 -2.35 -6.77 27.00
N ASP A 426 -2.32 -7.47 28.14
CA ASP A 426 -2.22 -6.86 29.47
C ASP A 426 -0.84 -6.21 29.71
N PHE A 427 0.22 -6.88 29.28
CA PHE A 427 1.61 -6.43 29.38
C PHE A 427 2.50 -7.19 28.38
N GLY A 428 3.76 -6.77 28.25
CA GLY A 428 4.74 -7.44 27.40
C GLY A 428 6.17 -7.28 27.89
N LEU A 429 7.08 -8.07 27.31
CA LEU A 429 8.53 -8.00 27.55
C LEU A 429 9.28 -7.95 26.22
N LEU A 430 10.18 -6.99 26.08
CA LEU A 430 11.13 -6.87 24.97
C LEU A 430 12.51 -7.36 25.45
N SER A 431 13.09 -8.34 24.77
CA SER A 431 14.44 -8.86 24.99
C SER A 431 15.35 -8.47 23.84
N ILE A 432 16.42 -7.70 24.09
CA ILE A 432 17.46 -7.34 23.13
C ILE A 432 18.82 -7.42 23.83
N ARG A 433 19.81 -8.13 23.26
CA ARG A 433 21.21 -8.18 23.77
C ARG A 433 21.35 -8.35 25.30
N ASP A 434 20.65 -9.32 25.89
CA ASP A 434 20.66 -9.59 27.34
C ASP A 434 19.96 -8.54 28.24
N GLU A 435 19.44 -7.44 27.69
CA GLU A 435 18.56 -6.51 28.39
C GLU A 435 17.07 -6.85 28.16
N THR A 436 16.29 -6.91 29.24
CA THR A 436 14.84 -7.14 29.21
C THR A 436 14.07 -5.89 29.65
N LYS A 437 13.30 -5.28 28.74
CA LYS A 437 12.47 -4.10 29.01
C LYS A 437 11.00 -4.46 29.13
N VAL A 438 10.33 -3.94 30.16
CA VAL A 438 8.89 -4.15 30.40
C VAL A 438 8.05 -3.18 29.57
N LEU A 439 6.94 -3.69 29.03
CA LEU A 439 5.87 -2.93 28.37
C LEU A 439 4.60 -3.07 29.22
N GLY A 440 3.99 -1.94 29.62
CA GLY A 440 2.81 -1.94 30.49
C GLY A 440 3.12 -2.10 31.98
N GLN A 441 2.11 -2.43 32.78
CA GLN A 441 2.22 -2.66 34.21
C GLN A 441 2.20 -4.17 34.51
N LEU A 442 3.18 -4.65 35.26
CA LEU A 442 3.45 -6.08 35.44
C LEU A 442 3.60 -6.39 36.93
N GLU A 443 2.61 -7.10 37.49
CA GLU A 443 2.49 -7.36 38.93
C GLU A 443 3.43 -8.49 39.39
N ASP A 444 3.42 -9.64 38.72
CA ASP A 444 4.23 -10.83 39.06
C ASP A 444 5.49 -10.95 38.20
N THR A 445 6.54 -10.19 38.53
CA THR A 445 7.77 -10.12 37.71
C THR A 445 8.49 -11.47 37.55
N GLN A 446 8.33 -12.38 38.51
CA GLN A 446 9.03 -13.68 38.51
C GLN A 446 8.49 -14.66 37.46
N GLU A 447 7.17 -14.71 37.23
CA GLU A 447 6.57 -15.56 36.19
C GLU A 447 7.05 -15.15 34.79
N ALA A 448 7.02 -13.84 34.53
CA ALA A 448 7.35 -13.29 33.21
C ALA A 448 8.85 -13.40 32.86
N LEU A 449 9.75 -13.22 33.84
CA LEU A 449 11.19 -13.40 33.64
C LEU A 449 11.56 -14.88 33.40
N ALA A 450 10.94 -15.82 34.12
CA ALA A 450 11.15 -17.26 33.90
C ALA A 450 10.70 -17.69 32.49
N LEU A 451 9.61 -17.12 31.97
CA LEU A 451 9.15 -17.32 30.60
C LEU A 451 10.13 -16.76 29.56
N VAL A 452 10.64 -15.54 29.77
CA VAL A 452 11.64 -14.95 28.87
C VAL A 452 12.88 -15.82 28.79
N GLU A 453 13.51 -16.19 29.91
CA GLU A 453 14.71 -17.05 29.87
C GLU A 453 14.45 -18.41 29.21
N TYR A 454 13.27 -19.01 29.39
CA TYR A 454 12.87 -20.21 28.63
C TYR A 454 12.79 -19.95 27.12
N PHE A 455 12.16 -18.86 26.68
CA PHE A 455 12.07 -18.51 25.26
C PHE A 455 13.44 -18.21 24.63
N ARG A 456 14.37 -17.62 25.40
CA ARG A 456 15.77 -17.38 24.98
C ARG A 456 16.54 -18.68 24.75
N ILE A 457 16.39 -19.64 25.66
CA ILE A 457 17.01 -20.98 25.55
C ILE A 457 16.44 -21.78 24.37
N LYS A 458 15.15 -21.59 24.05
CA LYS A 458 14.48 -22.24 22.90
C LYS A 458 14.71 -21.52 21.56
N SER A 459 15.15 -20.26 21.57
CA SER A 459 15.54 -19.45 20.40
C SER A 459 14.61 -19.58 19.20
N PHE A 460 13.31 -19.34 19.41
CA PHE A 460 12.30 -19.49 18.36
C PHE A 460 12.49 -18.46 17.22
N THR A 461 12.32 -18.92 15.97
CA THR A 461 12.55 -18.13 14.75
C THR A 461 11.27 -17.69 14.05
N SER A 462 10.10 -18.20 14.45
CA SER A 462 8.78 -17.82 13.95
C SER A 462 7.94 -17.14 15.03
N VAL A 463 6.87 -16.43 14.63
CA VAL A 463 5.81 -16.01 15.57
C VAL A 463 5.15 -17.25 16.17
N ILE A 464 4.86 -17.23 17.48
CA ILE A 464 4.21 -18.34 18.20
C ILE A 464 3.15 -17.79 19.15
N THR A 465 1.93 -18.34 19.07
CA THR A 465 0.84 -18.08 20.02
C THR A 465 0.64 -19.23 21.01
N SER A 466 0.16 -18.89 22.20
CA SER A 466 -0.35 -19.83 23.20
C SER A 466 -1.51 -19.20 23.95
N GLN A 467 -2.58 -19.97 24.15
CA GLN A 467 -3.69 -19.62 25.04
C GLN A 467 -3.51 -20.17 26.47
N GLN A 468 -2.63 -21.16 26.63
CA GLN A 468 -2.41 -21.92 27.86
C GLN A 468 -0.99 -22.51 27.84
N LEU A 469 -0.07 -21.82 28.51
CA LEU A 469 1.38 -22.11 28.49
C LEU A 469 1.73 -23.58 28.72
N LEU A 470 1.13 -24.22 29.73
CA LEU A 470 1.47 -25.60 30.13
C LEU A 470 1.11 -26.67 29.08
N SER A 471 0.12 -26.41 28.21
CA SER A 471 -0.23 -27.32 27.11
C SER A 471 0.60 -27.08 25.85
N THR A 472 1.01 -25.83 25.58
CA THR A 472 1.85 -25.49 24.42
C THR A 472 3.34 -25.80 24.68
N PHE A 473 3.78 -25.69 25.93
CA PHE A 473 5.18 -25.84 26.34
C PHE A 473 5.32 -26.86 27.48
N PRO A 474 5.15 -28.18 27.23
CA PRO A 474 5.24 -29.22 28.26
C PRO A 474 6.62 -29.34 28.93
N ASP A 475 7.67 -28.79 28.31
CA ASP A 475 9.02 -28.69 28.89
C ASP A 475 9.14 -27.66 30.01
N LEU A 476 8.18 -26.72 30.13
CA LEU A 476 8.25 -25.53 30.98
C LEU A 476 7.97 -25.85 32.46
N LYS A 477 8.98 -26.38 33.15
CA LYS A 477 8.91 -26.81 34.55
C LYS A 477 9.24 -25.67 35.52
N TYR A 478 8.29 -24.76 35.74
CA TYR A 478 8.39 -23.68 36.74
C TYR A 478 7.76 -24.12 38.08
N PRO A 479 8.55 -24.35 39.17
CA PRO A 479 8.04 -24.96 40.40
C PRO A 479 6.91 -24.22 41.14
N PRO A 480 6.83 -22.88 41.15
CA PRO A 480 5.70 -22.15 41.76
C PRO A 480 4.36 -22.27 40.99
N GLY A 481 4.40 -22.77 39.76
CA GLY A 481 3.29 -22.70 38.79
C GLY A 481 3.09 -21.28 38.23
N PHE A 482 2.31 -21.19 37.14
CA PHE A 482 1.83 -19.92 36.60
C PHE A 482 0.43 -19.64 37.13
N LYS A 483 0.20 -18.43 37.66
CA LYS A 483 -1.06 -17.98 38.24
C LYS A 483 -1.65 -16.82 37.48
N THR A 484 -0.78 -15.88 37.06
CA THR A 484 -1.19 -14.62 36.45
C THR A 484 -1.13 -14.71 34.93
N ILE A 485 -0.06 -15.28 34.37
CA ILE A 485 0.06 -15.46 32.91
C ILE A 485 -0.60 -16.77 32.46
N ALA A 486 -1.53 -16.69 31.51
CA ALA A 486 -2.11 -17.86 30.86
C ALA A 486 -1.69 -18.00 29.39
N GLY A 487 -1.67 -16.89 28.65
CA GLY A 487 -1.36 -16.86 27.22
C GLY A 487 -0.20 -15.94 26.87
N ALA A 488 0.46 -16.25 25.76
CA ALA A 488 1.60 -15.52 25.22
C ALA A 488 1.57 -15.46 23.69
N LEU A 489 2.02 -14.35 23.12
CA LEU A 489 2.31 -14.13 21.71
C LEU A 489 3.78 -13.72 21.60
N LEU A 490 4.62 -14.65 21.14
CA LEU A 490 6.06 -14.45 20.94
C LEU A 490 6.30 -13.97 19.50
N VAL A 491 7.03 -12.87 19.37
CA VAL A 491 7.38 -12.23 18.10
C VAL A 491 8.91 -12.10 18.02
N PRO A 492 9.61 -12.95 17.25
CA PRO A 492 11.05 -12.82 17.08
C PRO A 492 11.40 -11.52 16.36
N LEU A 493 12.53 -10.92 16.73
CA LEU A 493 13.08 -9.71 16.11
C LEU A 493 14.45 -9.95 15.46
N SER A 494 15.09 -11.10 15.67
CA SER A 494 16.29 -11.49 14.93
C SER A 494 16.19 -12.94 14.45
N GLY A 495 16.70 -13.23 13.25
CA GLY A 495 16.64 -14.58 12.64
C GLY A 495 17.40 -15.67 13.41
N ALA A 496 18.14 -15.29 14.47
CA ALA A 496 18.78 -16.20 15.42
C ALA A 496 17.94 -16.47 16.68
N GLY A 497 16.72 -15.93 16.78
CA GLY A 497 15.79 -16.13 17.91
C GLY A 497 16.26 -15.55 19.25
N LYS A 498 17.28 -14.68 19.27
CA LYS A 498 17.88 -14.12 20.49
C LYS A 498 17.21 -12.83 20.97
N ASP A 499 16.75 -12.02 20.02
CA ASP A 499 16.06 -10.76 20.26
C ASP A 499 14.59 -10.97 19.88
N PHE A 500 13.66 -10.60 20.76
CA PHE A 500 12.22 -10.84 20.57
C PHE A 500 11.35 -9.95 21.46
N ILE A 501 10.08 -9.81 21.09
CA ILE A 501 9.01 -9.28 21.95
C ILE A 501 8.10 -10.44 22.36
N VAL A 502 7.61 -10.44 23.60
CA VAL A 502 6.47 -11.27 24.02
C VAL A 502 5.35 -10.36 24.51
N PHE A 503 4.14 -10.56 23.99
CA PHE A 503 2.91 -10.01 24.56
C PHE A 503 2.24 -11.10 25.41
N PHE A 504 1.77 -10.73 26.60
CA PHE A 504 1.14 -11.65 27.54
C PHE A 504 -0.32 -11.27 27.77
N ARG A 505 -1.15 -12.29 27.97
CA ARG A 505 -2.54 -12.14 28.40
C ARG A 505 -2.77 -12.91 29.70
N LYS A 506 -3.41 -12.24 30.65
CA LYS A 506 -3.78 -12.81 31.95
C LYS A 506 -4.77 -13.97 31.79
N GLY A 507 -4.76 -14.87 32.77
CA GLY A 507 -5.80 -15.91 32.88
C GLY A 507 -7.16 -15.27 33.17
N GLN A 508 -8.10 -15.34 32.22
CA GLN A 508 -9.45 -14.80 32.40
C GLN A 508 -10.42 -15.93 32.74
N LEU A 509 -11.29 -15.70 33.75
CA LEU A 509 -12.40 -16.59 34.09
C LEU A 509 -13.49 -16.45 33.02
N ARG A 510 -13.32 -17.13 31.88
CA ARG A 510 -14.27 -17.10 30.77
C ARG A 510 -15.42 -18.05 31.06
N HIS A 511 -16.56 -17.48 31.45
CA HIS A 511 -17.84 -18.20 31.47
C HIS A 511 -18.34 -18.37 30.04
N VAL A 512 -18.42 -19.62 29.58
CA VAL A 512 -19.03 -19.99 28.29
C VAL A 512 -20.42 -20.52 28.57
N HIS A 513 -21.44 -19.79 28.12
CA HIS A 513 -22.83 -20.19 28.26
C HIS A 513 -23.23 -21.06 27.06
N TRP A 514 -23.48 -22.34 27.30
CA TRP A 514 -23.92 -23.31 26.31
C TRP A 514 -25.44 -23.51 26.36
N ALA A 515 -26.08 -23.70 25.21
CA ALA A 515 -27.51 -23.99 25.09
C ALA A 515 -27.78 -25.50 25.32
N GLY A 516 -27.70 -25.92 26.59
CA GLY A 516 -27.65 -27.33 27.00
C GLY A 516 -26.21 -27.82 27.21
N ASN A 517 -26.07 -29.02 27.80
CA ASN A 517 -24.75 -29.61 28.09
C ASN A 517 -24.10 -30.17 26.79
N PRO A 518 -22.93 -29.67 26.35
CA PRO A 518 -22.27 -30.12 25.12
C PRO A 518 -21.69 -31.53 25.21
N TYR A 519 -21.52 -32.08 26.43
CA TYR A 519 -20.98 -33.42 26.67
C TYR A 519 -22.06 -34.52 26.79
N GLU A 520 -23.36 -34.18 26.69
CA GLU A 520 -24.48 -35.12 26.93
C GLU A 520 -24.73 -36.08 25.75
N LYS A 521 -23.89 -37.11 25.61
CA LYS A 521 -24.08 -38.19 24.63
C LYS A 521 -25.05 -39.26 25.15
N THR A 522 -26.34 -39.10 24.90
CA THR A 522 -27.37 -40.07 25.35
C THR A 522 -27.35 -41.38 24.54
N LEU A 523 -26.58 -42.37 25.01
CA LEU A 523 -26.64 -43.74 24.51
C LEU A 523 -27.84 -44.49 25.11
N LYS A 524 -28.68 -45.06 24.25
CA LYS A 524 -29.89 -45.78 24.67
C LYS A 524 -29.56 -47.25 24.96
N ALA A 525 -29.78 -47.70 26.19
CA ALA A 525 -29.51 -49.08 26.58
C ALA A 525 -30.33 -50.06 25.73
N GLY A 526 -29.65 -50.95 24.99
CA GLY A 526 -30.27 -51.95 24.11
C GLY A 526 -30.42 -51.56 22.64
N THR A 527 -29.85 -50.44 22.16
CA THR A 527 -29.87 -50.12 20.72
C THR A 527 -28.53 -49.52 20.25
N SER A 528 -27.75 -50.30 19.51
CA SER A 528 -26.44 -49.90 18.98
C SER A 528 -26.57 -49.18 17.64
N GLY A 529 -26.71 -47.84 17.66
CA GLY A 529 -26.56 -47.00 16.47
C GLY A 529 -27.26 -45.64 16.53
N LEU A 530 -28.49 -45.59 17.05
CA LEU A 530 -29.33 -44.39 16.91
C LEU A 530 -28.96 -43.28 17.93
N LEU A 531 -28.15 -42.30 17.49
CA LEU A 531 -27.89 -41.09 18.25
C LEU A 531 -29.16 -40.23 18.37
N GLU A 532 -29.71 -40.12 19.58
CA GLU A 532 -30.78 -39.14 19.87
C GLU A 532 -30.16 -37.75 20.15
N PRO A 533 -30.78 -36.65 19.67
CA PRO A 533 -30.34 -35.29 20.01
C PRO A 533 -30.59 -34.99 21.50
N ARG A 534 -29.80 -34.09 22.09
CA ARG A 534 -29.91 -33.72 23.51
C ARG A 534 -31.33 -33.26 23.86
N LYS A 535 -31.79 -33.62 25.06
CA LYS A 535 -33.16 -33.37 25.52
C LYS A 535 -33.32 -32.07 26.31
N SER A 536 -32.22 -31.54 26.83
CA SER A 536 -32.20 -30.30 27.61
C SER A 536 -31.44 -29.21 26.86
N PHE A 537 -32.03 -28.01 26.79
CA PHE A 537 -31.41 -26.80 26.26
C PHE A 537 -31.14 -25.76 27.36
N LYS A 538 -31.44 -26.08 28.62
CA LYS A 538 -31.17 -25.23 29.79
C LYS A 538 -29.72 -24.74 29.79
N ILE A 539 -29.54 -23.47 30.14
CA ILE A 539 -28.23 -22.81 30.07
C ILE A 539 -27.22 -23.57 30.94
N TRP A 540 -26.15 -24.06 30.32
CA TRP A 540 -25.04 -24.71 31.00
C TRP A 540 -23.81 -23.81 30.95
N SER A 541 -23.34 -23.33 32.10
CA SER A 541 -22.19 -22.45 32.21
C SER A 541 -20.90 -23.24 32.47
N GLU A 542 -20.00 -23.24 31.49
CA GLU A 542 -18.64 -23.73 31.65
C GLU A 542 -17.75 -22.59 32.15
N THR A 543 -17.01 -22.79 33.24
CA THR A 543 -15.99 -21.83 33.68
C THR A 543 -14.64 -22.33 33.21
N ILE A 544 -14.13 -21.77 32.11
CA ILE A 544 -12.80 -22.09 31.60
C ILE A 544 -11.77 -21.37 32.47
N VAL A 545 -10.96 -22.13 33.21
CA VAL A 545 -9.91 -21.62 34.11
C VAL A 545 -8.54 -21.83 33.46
N GLY A 546 -7.64 -20.86 33.59
CA GLY A 546 -6.24 -21.00 33.16
C GLY A 546 -6.00 -20.89 31.65
N LYS A 547 -6.95 -20.34 30.89
CA LYS A 547 -6.76 -19.89 29.51
C LYS A 547 -6.83 -18.38 29.40
N SER A 548 -6.15 -17.79 28.42
CA SER A 548 -6.30 -16.38 28.05
C SER A 548 -7.47 -16.16 27.06
N LYS A 549 -7.72 -14.90 26.72
CA LYS A 549 -8.37 -14.55 25.44
C LYS A 549 -7.52 -15.09 24.27
N GLU A 550 -8.21 -15.65 23.29
CA GLU A 550 -7.70 -16.18 22.03
C GLU A 550 -7.03 -15.09 21.17
N TRP A 551 -5.83 -15.40 20.64
CA TRP A 551 -5.12 -14.51 19.71
C TRP A 551 -5.76 -14.65 18.33
N THR A 552 -6.17 -13.54 17.72
CA THR A 552 -6.84 -13.58 16.41
C THR A 552 -5.84 -13.67 15.27
N ASP A 553 -6.24 -14.21 14.11
CA ASP A 553 -5.39 -14.21 12.90
C ASP A 553 -4.88 -12.80 12.57
N ASP A 554 -5.73 -11.78 12.73
CA ASP A 554 -5.40 -10.37 12.50
C ASP A 554 -4.27 -9.88 13.43
N GLU A 555 -4.25 -10.35 14.69
CA GLU A 555 -3.16 -10.10 15.66
C GLU A 555 -1.89 -10.86 15.26
N VAL A 556 -2.00 -12.09 14.73
CA VAL A 556 -0.84 -12.91 14.31
C VAL A 556 -0.20 -12.40 13.00
N GLU A 557 -1.00 -12.02 12.00
CA GLU A 557 -0.52 -11.32 10.80
C GLU A 557 0.20 -10.01 11.19
N THR A 558 -0.39 -9.25 12.11
CA THR A 558 0.18 -7.99 12.60
C THR A 558 1.51 -8.21 13.32
N ALA A 559 1.64 -9.31 14.07
CA ALA A 559 2.91 -9.72 14.69
C ALA A 559 3.97 -10.12 13.65
N ALA A 560 3.59 -10.77 12.54
CA ALA A 560 4.52 -11.07 11.44
C ALA A 560 5.03 -9.78 10.74
N VAL A 561 4.16 -8.77 10.55
CA VAL A 561 4.57 -7.45 10.06
C VAL A 561 5.50 -6.74 11.06
N LEU A 562 5.19 -6.83 12.37
CA LEU A 562 6.05 -6.29 13.44
C LEU A 562 7.45 -6.90 13.40
N CYS A 563 7.54 -8.23 13.27
CA CYS A 563 8.79 -8.99 13.11
C CYS A 563 9.62 -8.48 11.93
N LEU A 564 9.02 -8.33 10.74
CA LEU A 564 9.73 -7.86 9.55
C LEU A 564 10.25 -6.42 9.72
N VAL A 565 9.41 -5.49 10.19
CA VAL A 565 9.79 -4.07 10.32
C VAL A 565 10.84 -3.85 11.41
N TYR A 566 10.61 -4.34 12.62
CA TYR A 566 11.57 -4.17 13.72
C TYR A 566 12.84 -5.01 13.52
N GLY A 567 12.74 -6.19 12.90
CA GLY A 567 13.91 -7.02 12.59
C GLY A 567 14.83 -6.37 11.56
N LYS A 568 14.29 -5.83 10.47
CA LYS A 568 15.10 -5.08 9.50
C LYS A 568 15.66 -3.80 10.10
N PHE A 569 14.90 -3.12 10.96
CA PHE A 569 15.41 -1.96 11.70
C PHE A 569 16.61 -2.33 12.61
N ILE A 570 16.50 -3.40 13.40
CA ILE A 570 17.59 -3.83 14.31
C ILE A 570 18.84 -4.23 13.52
N GLU A 571 18.68 -4.87 12.36
CA GLU A 571 19.80 -5.16 11.46
C GLU A 571 20.50 -3.87 10.97
N VAL A 572 19.76 -2.93 10.39
CA VAL A 572 20.29 -1.67 9.85
C VAL A 572 20.92 -0.82 10.96
N TRP A 573 20.31 -0.76 12.14
CA TRP A 573 20.88 -0.08 13.30
C TRP A 573 22.20 -0.73 13.75
N ARG A 574 22.27 -2.06 13.78
CA ARG A 574 23.49 -2.81 14.13
C ARG A 574 24.61 -2.66 13.09
N GLN A 575 24.27 -2.56 11.79
CA GLN A 575 25.22 -2.22 10.73
C GLN A 575 25.77 -0.81 10.91
N LYS A 576 24.91 0.18 11.19
CA LYS A 576 25.32 1.57 11.45
C LYS A 576 26.21 1.70 12.69
N GLU A 577 25.87 1.01 13.78
CA GLU A 577 26.68 0.97 15.00
C GLU A 577 28.09 0.42 14.72
N ALA A 578 28.20 -0.68 13.95
CA ALA A 578 29.49 -1.25 13.55
C ALA A 578 30.32 -0.31 12.65
N ALA A 579 29.66 0.40 11.72
CA ALA A 579 30.33 1.39 10.86
C ALA A 579 30.88 2.57 11.66
N LEU A 580 30.12 3.09 12.63
CA LEU A 580 30.56 4.17 13.52
C LEU A 580 31.77 3.77 14.36
N GLN A 581 31.77 2.59 14.96
CA GLN A 581 32.91 2.08 15.74
C GLN A 581 34.16 1.88 14.85
N THR A 582 33.97 1.43 13.61
CA THR A 582 35.08 1.25 12.65
C THR A 582 35.71 2.59 12.25
N SER A 583 34.88 3.60 11.94
CA SER A 583 35.30 4.97 11.64
C SER A 583 36.02 5.63 12.83
N GLN A 584 35.51 5.44 14.06
CA GLN A 584 36.16 5.97 15.26
C GLN A 584 37.56 5.34 15.48
N LEU A 585 37.72 4.04 15.19
CA LEU A 585 38.99 3.35 15.36
C LEU A 585 40.03 3.77 14.30
N THR A 586 39.63 3.95 13.03
CA THR A 586 40.54 4.50 12.00
C THR A 586 40.94 5.95 12.30
N ARG A 587 40.04 6.77 12.84
CA ARG A 587 40.34 8.16 13.25
C ARG A 587 41.43 8.22 14.34
N ILE A 588 41.37 7.33 15.33
CA ILE A 588 42.39 7.23 16.40
C ILE A 588 43.76 6.80 15.83
N LEU A 589 43.78 5.86 14.87
CA LEU A 589 45.03 5.42 14.24
C LEU A 589 45.70 6.54 13.41
N LEU A 590 44.92 7.30 12.64
CA LEU A 590 45.42 8.44 11.84
C LEU A 590 46.02 9.56 12.73
N ALA A 591 45.36 9.86 13.86
CA ALA A 591 45.81 10.89 14.79
C ALA A 591 47.19 10.55 15.42
N ASN A 592 47.43 9.28 15.76
CA ASN A 592 48.70 8.82 16.31
C ASN A 592 49.81 8.80 15.25
N ALA A 593 49.55 8.21 14.08
CA ALA A 593 50.55 8.04 13.03
C ALA A 593 51.15 9.38 12.54
N SER A 594 50.33 10.43 12.42
CA SER A 594 50.79 11.75 11.99
C SER A 594 51.83 12.38 12.93
N HIS A 595 51.81 12.07 14.24
CA HIS A 595 52.83 12.56 15.17
C HIS A 595 54.19 11.87 14.95
N GLU A 596 54.16 10.57 14.67
CA GLU A 596 55.35 9.75 14.41
C GLU A 596 56.02 10.12 13.08
N VAL A 597 55.25 10.45 12.03
CA VAL A 597 55.79 10.90 10.73
C VAL A 597 56.36 12.32 10.79
N ARG A 598 55.72 13.25 11.51
CA ARG A 598 56.14 14.66 11.61
C ARG A 598 57.53 14.83 12.24
N THR A 599 57.86 13.98 13.20
CA THR A 599 59.10 14.09 14.00
C THR A 599 60.38 13.88 13.18
N PRO A 600 60.57 12.77 12.43
CA PRO A 600 61.73 12.58 11.56
C PRO A 600 61.74 13.55 10.37
N LEU A 601 60.58 13.97 9.84
CA LEU A 601 60.56 14.91 8.71
C LEU A 601 61.13 16.29 9.08
N ASN A 602 60.84 16.79 10.29
CA ASN A 602 61.47 18.02 10.79
C ASN A 602 63.00 17.89 10.93
N ALA A 603 63.50 16.71 11.32
CA ALA A 603 64.93 16.47 11.37
C ALA A 603 65.57 16.48 9.96
N ILE A 604 64.92 15.86 8.98
CA ILE A 604 65.34 15.88 7.57
C ILE A 604 65.40 17.32 7.04
N ILE A 605 64.37 18.14 7.30
CA ILE A 605 64.35 19.55 6.89
C ILE A 605 65.53 20.32 7.50
N ASN A 606 65.76 20.19 8.81
CA ASN A 606 66.89 20.87 9.48
C ASN A 606 68.25 20.44 8.90
N TYR A 607 68.45 19.15 8.59
CA TYR A 607 69.70 18.68 7.96
C TYR A 607 69.86 19.20 6.53
N LEU A 608 68.77 19.35 5.77
CA LEU A 608 68.79 19.95 4.44
C LEU A 608 69.07 21.47 4.50
N GLU A 609 68.56 22.19 5.49
CA GLU A 609 68.89 23.61 5.72
C GLU A 609 70.38 23.79 6.05
N ILE A 610 70.90 23.01 7.00
CA ILE A 610 72.33 23.02 7.36
C ILE A 610 73.23 22.66 6.16
N ALA A 611 72.79 21.74 5.29
CA ALA A 611 73.52 21.42 4.06
C ALA A 611 73.51 22.59 3.06
N LEU A 612 72.39 23.28 2.90
CA LEU A 612 72.20 24.40 1.98
C LEU A 612 72.98 25.67 2.36
N GLU A 613 73.35 25.84 3.63
CA GLU A 613 74.27 26.90 4.10
C GLU A 613 75.75 26.63 3.76
N GLY A 614 76.09 25.40 3.36
CA GLY A 614 77.45 25.00 3.03
C GLY A 614 77.97 25.51 1.67
N PRO A 615 79.31 25.50 1.44
CA PRO A 615 79.92 25.85 0.16
C PRO A 615 79.69 24.74 -0.88
N LEU A 616 78.48 24.74 -1.46
CA LEU A 616 78.03 23.78 -2.47
C LEU A 616 78.17 24.31 -3.90
N ASP A 617 78.49 23.40 -4.81
CA ASP A 617 78.32 23.59 -6.25
C ASP A 617 76.85 23.89 -6.62
N THR A 618 76.62 24.37 -7.83
CA THR A 618 75.29 24.82 -8.25
C THR A 618 74.28 23.68 -8.42
N GLU A 619 74.71 22.50 -8.83
CA GLU A 619 73.82 21.37 -9.16
C GLU A 619 73.37 20.65 -7.88
N THR A 620 74.29 20.33 -6.97
CA THR A 620 73.97 19.73 -5.67
C THR A 620 73.09 20.66 -4.82
N ARG A 621 73.35 21.97 -4.85
CA ARG A 621 72.54 22.98 -4.13
C ARG A 621 71.13 23.12 -4.70
N GLU A 622 70.97 22.98 -6.01
CA GLU A 622 69.64 22.99 -6.62
C GLU A 622 68.85 21.72 -6.28
N ASN A 623 69.49 20.55 -6.32
CA ASN A 623 68.88 19.28 -5.91
C ASN A 623 68.50 19.24 -4.42
N LEU A 624 69.34 19.77 -3.53
CA LEU A 624 69.02 19.91 -2.10
C LEU A 624 67.88 20.89 -1.86
N SER A 625 67.81 22.00 -2.61
CA SER A 625 66.70 22.97 -2.55
C SER A 625 65.36 22.34 -2.94
N ARG A 626 65.35 21.53 -4.02
CA ARG A 626 64.17 20.74 -4.43
C ARG A 626 63.76 19.74 -3.33
N SER A 627 64.72 19.04 -2.74
CA SER A 627 64.48 18.06 -1.66
C SER A 627 63.93 18.71 -0.38
N HIS A 628 64.41 19.90 -0.03
CA HIS A 628 63.93 20.71 1.10
C HIS A 628 62.48 21.17 0.87
N SER A 629 62.20 21.72 -0.32
CA SER A 629 60.86 22.15 -0.72
C SER A 629 59.85 20.99 -0.73
N ALA A 630 60.24 19.82 -1.23
CA ALA A 630 59.41 18.61 -1.22
C ALA A 630 59.12 18.11 0.21
N SER A 631 60.14 18.07 1.08
CA SER A 631 60.00 17.69 2.50
C SER A 631 59.05 18.63 3.23
N LYS A 632 59.20 19.95 3.01
CA LYS A 632 58.33 20.99 3.57
C LYS A 632 56.88 20.88 3.07
N SER A 633 56.70 20.52 1.80
CA SER A 633 55.39 20.29 1.18
C SER A 633 54.64 19.10 1.80
N LEU A 634 55.33 18.00 2.08
CA LEU A 634 54.73 16.81 2.71
C LEU A 634 54.22 17.10 4.15
N ILE A 635 54.89 17.99 4.90
CA ILE A 635 54.39 18.45 6.20
C ILE A 635 53.05 19.19 6.06
N TYR A 636 52.87 20.01 5.02
CA TYR A 636 51.59 20.69 4.82
C TYR A 636 50.45 19.69 4.56
N VAL A 637 50.66 18.69 3.69
CA VAL A 637 49.66 17.64 3.40
C VAL A 637 49.29 16.83 4.65
N ILE A 638 50.25 16.48 5.50
CA ILE A 638 49.98 15.73 6.75
C ILE A 638 49.16 16.57 7.75
N ASN A 639 49.46 17.87 7.88
CA ASN A 639 48.65 18.75 8.73
C ASN A 639 47.26 19.01 8.12
N ASP A 640 47.14 18.99 6.79
CA ASP A 640 45.87 19.13 6.08
C ASP A 640 44.91 17.97 6.40
N LEU A 641 45.40 16.73 6.24
CA LEU A 641 44.66 15.51 6.57
C LEU A 641 44.21 15.50 8.04
N LEU A 642 45.06 15.97 8.96
CA LEU A 642 44.69 16.13 10.37
C LEU A 642 43.61 17.20 10.59
N ASP A 643 43.74 18.38 9.98
CA ASP A 643 42.73 19.44 10.16
C ASP A 643 41.38 19.05 9.52
N LEU A 644 41.38 18.27 8.42
CA LEU A 644 40.19 17.62 7.86
C LEU A 644 39.52 16.68 8.88
N THR A 645 40.25 15.71 9.46
CA THR A 645 39.67 14.80 10.47
C THR A 645 39.12 15.51 11.72
N ARG A 646 39.60 16.72 12.03
CA ARG A 646 39.08 17.56 13.13
C ARG A 646 37.80 18.32 12.76
N THR A 647 37.58 18.58 11.47
CA THR A 647 36.34 19.22 11.01
C THR A 647 35.13 18.31 11.20
N GLU A 648 35.30 17.00 10.99
CA GLU A 648 34.28 15.97 11.25
C GLU A 648 33.92 15.87 12.74
N GLU A 649 34.88 16.12 13.63
CA GLU A 649 34.65 16.17 15.09
C GLU A 649 33.88 17.42 15.54
N GLY A 650 33.62 18.38 14.64
CA GLY A 650 32.94 19.64 14.98
C GLY A 650 33.79 20.61 15.80
N HIS A 651 35.11 20.39 15.90
CA HIS A 651 36.02 21.31 16.57
C HIS A 651 36.31 22.55 15.70
N ASN A 652 36.08 23.75 16.26
CA ASN A 652 36.34 25.01 15.55
C ASN A 652 37.84 25.17 15.22
N LEU A 653 38.17 25.35 13.93
CA LEU A 653 39.55 25.51 13.43
C LEU A 653 40.21 26.86 13.79
N ILE A 654 39.50 27.72 14.52
CA ILE A 654 39.88 29.11 14.80
C ILE A 654 39.86 29.33 16.30
N LYS A 655 40.95 29.86 16.83
CA LYS A 655 40.99 30.38 18.19
C LYS A 655 40.48 31.82 18.22
N PHE A 656 39.81 32.20 19.31
CA PHE A 656 39.30 33.55 19.54
C PHE A 656 40.00 34.16 20.77
N GLU A 657 41.28 34.51 20.58
CA GLU A 657 42.15 35.12 21.58
C GLU A 657 42.16 36.65 21.36
N ASP A 658 42.36 37.44 22.42
CA ASP A 658 42.38 38.92 22.33
C ASP A 658 43.83 39.39 22.14
N PHE A 659 44.13 40.06 21.03
CA PHE A 659 45.50 40.43 20.65
C PHE A 659 45.61 41.85 20.08
N ASP A 660 46.82 42.43 20.14
CA ASP A 660 47.13 43.75 19.56
C ASP A 660 47.43 43.62 18.06
N LEU A 661 46.63 44.30 17.22
CA LEU A 661 46.71 44.21 15.76
C LEU A 661 48.01 44.81 15.21
N SER A 662 48.36 46.01 15.66
CA SER A 662 49.52 46.76 15.19
C SER A 662 50.82 46.04 15.55
N SER A 663 50.91 45.45 16.74
CA SER A 663 52.07 44.61 17.12
C SER A 663 52.16 43.35 16.25
N THR A 664 51.04 42.69 15.96
CA THR A 664 50.99 41.45 15.17
C THR A 664 51.40 41.66 13.71
N VAL A 665 50.96 42.76 13.07
CA VAL A 665 51.39 43.12 11.70
C VAL A 665 52.86 43.55 11.69
N ARG A 666 53.35 44.16 12.77
CA ARG A 666 54.76 44.54 12.92
C ARG A 666 55.66 43.32 13.10
N GLU A 667 55.30 42.37 13.96
CA GLU A 667 55.97 41.06 14.06
C GLU A 667 56.00 40.32 12.71
N ALA A 668 54.90 40.35 11.95
CA ALA A 668 54.83 39.72 10.63
C ALA A 668 55.76 40.36 9.57
N THR A 669 56.24 41.58 9.81
CA THR A 669 56.98 42.40 8.82
C THR A 669 58.40 42.79 9.25
N ASP A 670 58.74 42.76 10.55
CA ASP A 670 60.05 43.20 11.04
C ASP A 670 61.21 42.32 10.55
N ALA A 671 61.02 41.00 10.50
CA ALA A 671 62.01 40.07 9.93
C ALA A 671 62.37 40.42 8.48
N PHE A 672 61.40 40.94 7.72
CA PHE A 672 61.51 41.26 6.30
C PHE A 672 62.15 42.63 6.01
N LYS A 673 62.14 43.58 6.96
CA LYS A 673 62.81 44.88 6.81
C LYS A 673 64.32 44.74 6.63
N SER A 674 64.93 43.80 7.36
CA SER A 674 66.36 43.49 7.22
C SER A 674 66.71 42.90 5.84
N ASP A 675 65.82 42.10 5.26
CA ASP A 675 65.99 41.53 3.93
C ASP A 675 65.73 42.53 2.79
N ALA A 676 64.76 43.42 2.95
CA ALA A 676 64.55 44.53 2.02
C ALA A 676 65.77 45.46 1.98
N ALA A 677 66.30 45.84 3.17
CA ALA A 677 67.54 46.61 3.27
C ALA A 677 68.75 45.89 2.65
N ARG A 678 68.87 44.56 2.84
CA ARG A 678 69.90 43.71 2.21
C ARG A 678 69.80 43.67 0.68
N LYS A 679 68.60 43.84 0.11
CA LYS A 679 68.36 43.91 -1.33
C LYS A 679 68.39 45.33 -1.92
N GLY A 680 68.40 46.38 -1.09
CA GLY A 680 68.26 47.77 -1.56
C GLY A 680 66.85 48.10 -2.03
N ILE A 681 65.83 47.56 -1.34
CA ILE A 681 64.41 47.76 -1.61
C ILE A 681 63.80 48.58 -0.46
N ASP A 682 63.05 49.63 -0.78
CA ASP A 682 62.34 50.43 0.22
C ASP A 682 61.18 49.61 0.82
N PHE A 683 61.09 49.52 2.15
CA PHE A 683 60.03 48.77 2.84
C PHE A 683 59.29 49.66 3.85
N GLU A 684 58.04 49.97 3.54
CA GLU A 684 57.20 50.89 4.33
C GLU A 684 55.95 50.19 4.88
N VAL A 685 55.59 50.49 6.13
CA VAL A 685 54.35 50.02 6.77
C VAL A 685 53.53 51.23 7.22
N ILE A 686 52.32 51.38 6.70
CA ILE A 686 51.41 52.50 7.01
C ILE A 686 50.15 51.98 7.70
N GLU A 687 49.95 52.45 8.94
CA GLU A 687 48.76 52.22 9.76
C GLU A 687 47.87 53.48 9.67
N TYR A 688 46.65 53.36 9.15
CA TYR A 688 45.72 54.50 9.00
C TYR A 688 44.94 54.79 10.30
N PRO A 689 44.55 56.06 10.58
CA PRO A 689 43.80 56.41 11.78
C PRO A 689 42.43 55.71 11.86
N GLY A 690 42.07 55.24 13.06
CA GLY A 690 40.75 54.64 13.35
C GLY A 690 40.75 53.12 13.57
N LEU A 691 41.90 52.46 13.53
CA LEU A 691 42.06 51.04 13.85
C LEU A 691 41.85 50.77 15.35
N PRO A 692 41.08 49.73 15.74
CA PRO A 692 41.06 49.24 17.12
C PRO A 692 42.42 48.64 17.49
N GLN A 693 42.96 48.98 18.68
CA GLN A 693 44.25 48.42 19.12
C GLN A 693 44.13 46.90 19.39
N TYR A 694 43.13 46.50 20.16
CA TYR A 694 42.87 45.11 20.50
C TYR A 694 41.69 44.56 19.69
N ILE A 695 41.86 43.36 19.15
CA ILE A 695 40.86 42.61 18.39
C ILE A 695 40.85 41.15 18.84
N LYS A 696 39.70 40.49 18.69
CA LYS A 696 39.50 39.08 19.04
C LYS A 696 39.52 38.20 17.79
N GLY A 697 40.40 37.21 17.75
CA GLY A 697 40.56 36.26 16.64
C GLY A 697 41.80 35.38 16.80
N ASP A 698 42.31 34.82 15.70
CA ASP A 698 43.52 33.99 15.72
C ASP A 698 44.74 34.80 15.28
N GLN A 699 45.51 35.25 16.27
CA GLN A 699 46.75 36.02 16.06
C GLN A 699 47.75 35.28 15.17
N SER A 700 47.88 33.96 15.36
CA SER A 700 48.88 33.14 14.67
C SER A 700 48.53 32.97 13.19
N LYS A 701 47.26 32.71 12.87
CA LYS A 701 46.78 32.60 11.48
C LYS A 701 46.86 33.94 10.75
N LEU A 702 46.50 35.06 11.41
CA LEU A 702 46.66 36.40 10.83
C LEU A 702 48.13 36.72 10.53
N ARG A 703 49.04 36.52 11.51
CA ARG A 703 50.48 36.74 11.35
C ARG A 703 51.06 35.88 10.21
N GLN A 704 50.64 34.61 10.11
CA GLN A 704 51.04 33.71 9.03
C GLN A 704 50.59 34.20 7.64
N ALA A 705 49.35 34.70 7.52
CA ALA A 705 48.86 35.22 6.24
C ALA A 705 49.62 36.47 5.78
N VAL A 706 49.86 37.43 6.68
CA VAL A 706 50.62 38.65 6.38
C VAL A 706 52.08 38.34 6.06
N ALA A 707 52.74 37.47 6.83
CA ALA A 707 54.13 37.09 6.61
C ALA A 707 54.33 36.38 5.25
N ASN A 708 53.41 35.50 4.84
CA ASN A 708 53.46 34.85 3.53
C ASN A 708 53.35 35.86 2.37
N LEU A 709 52.45 36.85 2.48
CA LEU A 709 52.30 37.90 1.47
C LEU A 709 53.55 38.81 1.40
N ALA A 710 54.11 39.20 2.55
CA ALA A 710 55.35 39.99 2.61
C ALA A 710 56.56 39.24 2.03
N ALA A 711 56.69 37.94 2.33
CA ALA A 711 57.74 37.08 1.78
C ALA A 711 57.65 36.98 0.24
N ASN A 712 56.44 36.82 -0.31
CA ASN A 712 56.22 36.80 -1.75
C ASN A 712 56.58 38.14 -2.40
N ALA A 713 56.12 39.27 -1.83
CA ALA A 713 56.42 40.61 -2.35
C ALA A 713 57.93 40.88 -2.44
N ILE A 714 58.69 40.53 -1.40
CA ILE A 714 60.16 40.68 -1.38
C ILE A 714 60.87 39.66 -2.27
N SER A 715 60.29 38.47 -2.49
CA SER A 715 60.87 37.47 -3.39
C SER A 715 60.79 37.87 -4.86
N HIS A 716 59.73 38.58 -5.27
CA HIS A 716 59.49 38.98 -6.66
C HIS A 716 59.81 40.46 -6.98
N THR A 717 60.22 41.24 -5.98
CA THR A 717 60.79 42.59 -6.16
C THR A 717 62.32 42.52 -6.19
N THR A 718 62.92 43.12 -7.22
CA THR A 718 64.38 43.24 -7.37
C THR A 718 64.89 44.67 -7.21
N THR A 719 64.04 45.66 -7.46
CA THR A 719 64.34 47.10 -7.47
C THR A 719 63.05 47.87 -7.23
N GLY A 720 63.10 48.96 -6.45
CA GLY A 720 61.91 49.73 -6.06
C GLY A 720 61.52 49.48 -4.61
N GLY A 721 60.24 49.23 -4.33
CA GLY A 721 59.74 49.12 -2.96
C GLY A 721 58.61 48.12 -2.75
N VAL A 722 58.38 47.81 -1.47
CA VAL A 722 57.25 47.02 -0.96
C VAL A 722 56.55 47.82 0.13
N LYS A 723 55.23 47.92 0.05
CA LYS A 723 54.40 48.73 0.95
C LYS A 723 53.31 47.88 1.58
N VAL A 724 53.20 47.93 2.90
CA VAL A 724 52.11 47.30 3.66
C VAL A 724 51.21 48.40 4.22
N GLU A 725 49.92 48.35 3.90
CA GLU A 725 48.92 49.34 4.30
C GLU A 725 47.81 48.65 5.11
N LEU A 726 47.36 49.26 6.20
CA LEU A 726 46.34 48.73 7.12
C LEU A 726 45.30 49.81 7.43
N TRP A 727 44.01 49.53 7.19
CA TRP A 727 42.91 50.44 7.49
C TRP A 727 41.62 49.74 7.94
N LEU A 728 40.74 50.49 8.60
CA LEU A 728 39.40 50.03 8.95
C LEU A 728 38.47 50.21 7.73
N SER A 729 37.83 49.12 7.28
CA SER A 729 36.94 49.12 6.12
C SER A 729 35.49 49.44 6.52
N SER A 730 35.01 48.83 7.61
CA SER A 730 33.78 49.27 8.30
C SER A 730 33.76 48.82 9.77
N ILE A 731 32.93 49.46 10.59
CA ILE A 731 32.62 49.01 11.95
C ILE A 731 31.11 49.10 12.19
N VAL A 732 30.52 48.02 12.71
CA VAL A 732 29.09 47.88 12.99
C VAL A 732 28.94 47.17 14.34
N GLU A 733 28.30 47.84 15.30
CA GLU A 733 28.21 47.41 16.70
C GLU A 733 29.61 47.03 17.25
N ASN A 734 29.84 45.74 17.48
CA ASN A 734 31.10 45.21 18.04
C ASN A 734 31.96 44.45 16.99
N ARG A 735 31.64 44.57 15.70
CA ARG A 735 32.38 43.94 14.58
C ARG A 735 33.08 44.98 13.72
N CYS A 736 34.36 44.76 13.44
CA CYS A 736 35.17 45.56 12.53
C CYS A 736 35.61 44.70 11.33
N ASP A 737 35.26 45.12 10.12
CA ASP A 737 35.89 44.60 8.90
C ASP A 737 37.19 45.39 8.70
N ILE A 738 38.32 44.72 8.88
CA ILE A 738 39.67 45.31 8.76
C ILE A 738 40.30 44.88 7.44
N GLU A 739 40.98 45.80 6.77
CA GLU A 739 41.62 45.57 5.49
C GLU A 739 43.13 45.83 5.54
N ILE A 740 43.90 44.86 5.06
CA ILE A 740 45.35 44.93 4.91
C ILE A 740 45.67 44.77 3.42
N ALA A 741 46.52 45.64 2.86
CA ALA A 741 47.07 45.46 1.53
C ALA A 741 48.59 45.35 1.56
N VAL A 742 49.13 44.41 0.81
CA VAL A 742 50.57 44.29 0.51
C VAL A 742 50.74 44.60 -0.97
N GLN A 743 51.51 45.66 -1.26
CA GLN A 743 51.82 46.10 -2.61
C GLN A 743 53.32 46.00 -2.87
N ASP A 744 53.69 45.48 -4.04
CA ASP A 744 55.05 45.39 -4.56
C ASP A 744 55.21 46.22 -5.84
N THR A 745 56.45 46.62 -6.15
CA THR A 745 56.83 47.18 -7.46
C THR A 745 57.69 46.20 -8.28
N GLY A 746 57.42 44.90 -8.13
CA GLY A 746 58.19 43.82 -8.74
C GLY A 746 57.82 43.57 -10.20
N VAL A 747 58.15 42.37 -10.69
CA VAL A 747 57.90 41.98 -12.09
C VAL A 747 56.41 41.92 -12.48
N GLY A 748 55.50 41.85 -11.50
CA GLY A 748 54.07 41.69 -11.72
C GLY A 748 53.70 40.37 -12.41
N MET A 749 52.44 40.24 -12.83
CA MET A 749 51.92 39.06 -13.51
C MET A 749 51.20 39.43 -14.81
N SER A 750 51.47 38.68 -15.88
CA SER A 750 50.72 38.79 -17.14
C SER A 750 49.29 38.24 -16.96
N SER A 751 48.32 38.75 -17.73
CA SER A 751 46.92 38.29 -17.61
C SER A 751 46.77 36.77 -17.73
N LYS A 752 47.56 36.12 -18.60
CA LYS A 752 47.53 34.65 -18.76
C LYS A 752 48.07 33.90 -17.54
N LYS A 753 49.12 34.43 -16.87
CA LYS A 753 49.65 33.85 -15.63
C LYS A 753 48.66 34.04 -14.48
N LEU A 754 48.05 35.21 -14.41
CA LEU A 754 46.98 35.51 -13.47
C LEU A 754 45.78 34.56 -13.69
N ASP A 755 45.28 34.40 -14.93
CA ASP A 755 44.20 33.45 -15.27
C ASP A 755 44.52 32.00 -14.88
N LYS A 756 45.78 31.54 -15.06
CA LYS A 756 46.23 30.20 -14.63
C LYS A 756 46.18 30.04 -13.11
N LEU A 757 46.72 31.01 -12.37
CA LEU A 757 46.72 31.03 -10.91
C LEU A 757 45.29 31.12 -10.32
N PHE A 758 44.37 31.80 -11.00
CA PHE A 758 42.95 31.77 -10.66
C PHE A 758 42.37 30.36 -10.78
N ARG A 759 42.60 29.66 -11.90
CA ARG A 759 42.10 28.28 -12.10
C ARG A 759 42.70 27.29 -11.11
N GLU A 760 43.99 27.36 -10.83
CA GLU A 760 44.66 26.46 -9.88
C GLU A 760 44.11 26.62 -8.45
N LEU A 761 43.81 27.86 -8.04
CA LEU A 761 43.15 28.12 -6.75
C LEU A 761 41.65 27.78 -6.76
N GLU A 762 40.99 27.79 -7.92
CA GLU A 762 39.56 27.43 -8.08
C GLU A 762 39.37 25.90 -8.08
N GLN A 763 40.29 25.13 -8.67
CA GLN A 763 40.28 23.66 -8.60
C GLN A 763 40.47 23.16 -7.16
N VAL A 764 41.43 23.73 -6.42
CA VAL A 764 41.62 23.46 -4.98
C VAL A 764 40.42 23.92 -4.12
N GLN A 765 39.49 24.71 -4.68
CA GLN A 765 38.22 25.05 -4.03
C GLN A 765 37.06 24.09 -4.38
N SER A 766 37.08 23.42 -5.54
CA SER A 766 35.99 22.54 -5.99
C SER A 766 36.04 21.11 -5.48
N ASP A 767 37.23 20.59 -5.15
CA ASP A 767 37.44 19.20 -4.69
C ASP A 767 36.88 18.90 -3.27
N MET A 768 36.09 19.83 -2.69
CA MET A 768 35.53 19.75 -1.33
C MET A 768 34.00 19.87 -1.25
N ASP A 769 33.30 20.11 -2.37
CA ASP A 769 31.83 20.27 -2.41
C ASP A 769 31.11 19.12 -3.16
N TYR A 770 31.82 18.03 -3.50
CA TYR A 770 31.25 16.82 -4.13
C TYR A 770 31.84 15.52 -3.55
N GLU A 771 31.09 14.89 -2.64
CA GLU A 771 31.24 13.45 -2.32
C GLU A 771 30.02 12.65 -2.84
N ASP A 772 30.04 12.33 -4.13
CA ASP A 772 29.54 11.04 -4.63
C ASP A 772 30.46 10.58 -5.77
N GLY A 773 30.64 9.26 -5.92
CA GLY A 773 31.84 8.67 -6.48
C GLY A 773 31.98 8.71 -8.01
N GLY A 774 33.18 9.02 -8.50
CA GLY A 774 33.50 8.99 -9.94
C GLY A 774 34.99 8.91 -10.27
N SER A 775 35.55 7.70 -10.29
CA SER A 775 36.65 7.35 -11.20
C SER A 775 36.11 7.28 -12.65
N ASP A 776 36.87 7.50 -13.73
CA ASP A 776 38.33 7.40 -13.86
C ASP A 776 38.90 8.23 -15.05
N LEU A 777 40.10 8.77 -14.83
CA LEU A 777 41.28 8.82 -15.74
C LEU A 777 41.31 9.45 -17.16
N LEU A 778 42.55 9.92 -17.45
CA LEU A 778 43.28 9.96 -18.73
C LEU A 778 42.78 10.84 -19.90
N SER A 779 43.55 11.91 -20.14
CA SER A 779 43.93 12.31 -21.50
C SER A 779 45.44 12.54 -21.57
N SER A 780 46.18 11.52 -22.03
CA SER A 780 47.64 11.55 -22.19
C SER A 780 48.03 11.73 -23.66
N GLY A 781 48.47 12.93 -24.03
CA GLY A 781 49.09 13.25 -25.34
C GLY A 781 50.60 13.53 -25.20
N PRO A 782 51.44 13.22 -26.20
CA PRO A 782 52.89 13.10 -26.02
C PRO A 782 53.64 14.44 -25.94
N ALA A 783 54.82 14.38 -25.32
CA ALA A 783 55.67 15.53 -24.99
C ALA A 783 56.59 16.00 -26.13
N THR A 784 56.94 17.30 -26.11
CA THR A 784 58.07 17.88 -26.86
C THR A 784 58.78 19.00 -26.08
N SER A 785 59.81 18.61 -25.32
CA SER A 785 61.10 19.31 -25.18
C SER A 785 61.15 20.84 -24.96
N THR A 786 61.07 21.30 -23.70
CA THR A 786 61.78 22.50 -23.19
C THR A 786 61.94 22.46 -21.66
N GLU A 787 62.91 21.70 -21.18
CA GLU A 787 62.92 21.15 -19.81
C GLU A 787 63.80 21.93 -18.80
N SER A 788 64.11 23.20 -19.05
CA SER A 788 65.13 23.95 -18.28
C SER A 788 64.78 25.40 -17.92
N GLN A 789 63.49 25.77 -17.86
CA GLN A 789 63.05 27.12 -17.42
C GLN A 789 61.82 27.13 -16.49
N LEU A 790 61.10 26.01 -16.31
CA LEU A 790 59.82 25.97 -15.60
C LEU A 790 59.93 25.95 -14.06
N GLU A 791 61.10 25.57 -13.52
CA GLU A 791 61.22 25.13 -12.13
C GLU A 791 61.22 26.27 -11.09
N LYS A 792 61.19 27.53 -11.54
CA LYS A 792 60.94 28.70 -10.69
C LYS A 792 59.46 29.06 -10.56
N GLU A 793 58.55 28.47 -11.34
CA GLU A 793 57.14 28.89 -11.37
C GLU A 793 56.27 28.20 -10.31
N ASN A 794 56.58 26.96 -9.91
CA ASN A 794 55.78 26.19 -8.93
C ASN A 794 55.78 26.76 -7.50
N ILE A 795 56.69 27.70 -7.17
CA ILE A 795 56.83 28.21 -5.79
C ILE A 795 55.70 29.19 -5.41
N LEU A 796 55.09 29.90 -6.38
CA LEU A 796 54.04 30.88 -6.09
C LEU A 796 52.77 30.26 -5.47
N GLY A 797 52.42 29.03 -5.85
CA GLY A 797 51.14 28.41 -5.48
C GLY A 797 51.02 28.09 -3.99
N LEU A 798 52.06 27.48 -3.40
CA LEU A 798 52.01 26.91 -2.05
C LEU A 798 51.74 27.96 -0.95
N GLY A 799 52.46 29.09 -0.99
CA GLY A 799 52.30 30.17 -0.02
C GLY A 799 50.94 30.88 -0.12
N LEU A 800 50.41 31.01 -1.34
CA LEU A 800 49.14 31.69 -1.60
C LEU A 800 47.92 30.82 -1.30
N ALA A 801 48.00 29.50 -1.52
CA ALA A 801 46.96 28.55 -1.10
C ALA A 801 46.73 28.57 0.42
N ILE A 802 47.81 28.65 1.21
CA ILE A 802 47.74 28.82 2.67
C ILE A 802 47.00 30.11 3.04
N VAL A 803 47.35 31.23 2.39
CA VAL A 803 46.69 32.54 2.61
C VAL A 803 45.20 32.47 2.26
N ALA A 804 44.85 31.91 1.10
CA ALA A 804 43.46 31.76 0.66
C ALA A 804 42.61 30.93 1.65
N ARG A 805 43.15 29.82 2.17
CA ARG A 805 42.46 28.98 3.16
C ARG A 805 42.31 29.65 4.52
N ILE A 806 43.33 30.35 5.00
CA ILE A 806 43.24 31.14 6.25
C ILE A 806 42.10 32.16 6.14
N ILE A 807 42.02 32.86 5.01
CA ILE A 807 41.00 33.88 4.75
C ILE A 807 39.60 33.26 4.60
N ARG A 808 39.46 32.11 3.90
CA ARG A 808 38.19 31.36 3.82
C ARG A 808 37.70 30.96 5.21
N ASN A 809 38.58 30.37 6.03
CA ASN A 809 38.23 29.96 7.40
C ASN A 809 37.79 31.16 8.25
N MET A 810 38.52 32.29 8.19
CA MET A 810 38.22 33.51 8.94
C MET A 810 37.07 34.35 8.35
N ASN A 811 36.26 33.80 7.43
CA ASN A 811 35.15 34.48 6.73
C ASN A 811 35.55 35.82 6.07
N GLY A 812 36.79 35.91 5.60
CA GLY A 812 37.33 37.07 4.91
C GLY A 812 37.20 37.01 3.38
N GLN A 813 37.84 37.97 2.72
CA GLN A 813 37.92 38.10 1.27
C GLN A 813 39.36 38.44 0.86
N LEU A 814 39.86 37.79 -0.19
CA LEU A 814 41.19 38.03 -0.79
C LEU A 814 40.99 38.60 -2.19
N ARG A 815 41.67 39.70 -2.52
CA ARG A 815 41.67 40.30 -3.86
C ARG A 815 43.10 40.55 -4.34
N LEU A 816 43.25 40.60 -5.66
CA LEU A 816 44.52 40.76 -6.36
C LEU A 816 44.33 41.69 -7.56
N LYS A 817 45.21 42.68 -7.66
CA LYS A 817 45.48 43.46 -8.87
C LYS A 817 46.97 43.32 -9.19
N SER A 818 47.33 43.02 -10.43
CA SER A 818 48.74 42.88 -10.84
C SER A 818 48.88 43.23 -12.31
N GLU A 819 49.96 43.93 -12.66
CA GLU A 819 50.28 44.32 -14.04
C GLU A 819 51.75 44.01 -14.31
N GLU A 820 52.02 43.31 -15.41
CA GLU A 820 53.36 42.93 -15.84
C GLU A 820 54.27 44.18 -16.01
N GLY A 821 55.40 44.19 -15.31
CA GLY A 821 56.33 45.32 -15.23
C GLY A 821 55.95 46.45 -14.27
N LYS A 822 54.85 46.34 -13.50
CA LYS A 822 54.43 47.36 -12.51
C LYS A 822 54.21 46.80 -11.09
N GLY A 823 54.40 45.50 -10.88
CA GLY A 823 54.18 44.82 -9.61
C GLY A 823 52.74 44.40 -9.35
N SER A 824 52.47 44.02 -8.09
CA SER A 824 51.17 43.48 -7.65
C SER A 824 50.69 44.16 -6.36
N ARG A 825 49.38 44.07 -6.11
CA ARG A 825 48.71 44.47 -4.87
C ARG A 825 47.74 43.37 -4.46
N PHE A 826 48.01 42.73 -3.33
CA PHE A 826 47.13 41.78 -2.67
C PHE A 826 46.39 42.50 -1.54
N SER A 827 45.06 42.49 -1.53
CA SER A 827 44.24 43.06 -0.45
C SER A 827 43.46 41.94 0.27
N ILE A 828 43.50 41.95 1.60
CA ILE A 828 42.84 40.97 2.47
C ILE A 828 41.91 41.71 3.43
N GLN A 829 40.62 41.38 3.37
CA GLN A 829 39.59 41.96 4.22
C GLN A 829 39.07 40.87 5.17
N MET A 830 39.12 41.08 6.49
CA MET A 830 38.72 40.09 7.49
C MET A 830 37.81 40.69 8.57
N PRO A 831 36.73 39.99 8.97
CA PRO A 831 35.89 40.39 10.09
C PRO A 831 36.53 40.00 11.42
N PHE A 832 36.71 40.97 12.31
CA PHE A 832 37.07 40.76 13.71
C PHE A 832 35.98 41.29 14.63
N THR A 833 36.00 40.89 15.90
CA THR A 833 35.23 41.54 16.97
C THR A 833 36.15 42.34 17.88
N VAL A 834 35.71 43.52 18.31
CA VAL A 834 36.43 44.30 19.32
C VAL A 834 36.09 43.73 20.71
N PRO A 835 37.05 43.60 21.64
CA PRO A 835 36.74 43.23 23.02
C PRO A 835 36.01 44.37 23.75
N ASP A 836 34.95 44.05 24.50
CA ASP A 836 34.24 45.04 25.31
C ASP A 836 35.15 45.67 26.37
N ALA A 837 35.48 46.95 26.18
CA ALA A 837 36.32 47.69 27.12
C ALA A 837 35.60 47.85 28.48
N THR A 838 36.32 47.57 29.57
CA THR A 838 35.82 47.71 30.94
C THR A 838 35.30 49.14 31.22
N PRO A 839 34.22 49.29 31.99
CA PRO A 839 33.39 50.50 31.96
C PRO A 839 34.10 51.76 32.43
N ILE A 840 34.07 52.80 31.60
CA ILE A 840 34.38 54.17 31.99
C ILE A 840 33.27 54.67 32.93
N ALA A 841 33.66 55.28 34.05
CA ALA A 841 32.70 55.78 35.04
C ALA A 841 31.82 56.92 34.48
N PRO A 842 30.53 57.00 34.86
CA PRO A 842 29.60 57.97 34.29
C PRO A 842 29.92 59.41 34.73
N GLY A 843 30.25 60.29 33.78
CA GLY A 843 30.61 61.69 34.04
C GLY A 843 30.26 62.63 32.88
N ASP A 844 29.26 63.48 33.13
CA ASP A 844 28.81 64.67 32.39
C ASP A 844 28.46 64.61 30.89
N ASN A 845 27.21 65.02 30.61
CA ASN A 845 26.74 65.44 29.29
C ASN A 845 27.51 66.66 28.76
N ARG A 846 28.05 66.59 27.53
CA ARG A 846 28.16 67.77 26.65
C ARG A 846 27.82 67.42 25.20
N SER A 847 27.23 68.41 24.53
CA SER A 847 26.78 68.37 23.14
C SER A 847 27.93 68.11 22.15
N PRO A 848 27.68 67.59 20.93
CA PRO A 848 28.71 67.42 19.92
C PRO A 848 29.34 68.77 19.53
N VAL A 849 30.62 68.94 19.86
CA VAL A 849 31.46 70.03 19.35
C VAL A 849 32.01 69.63 17.99
N SER A 850 32.11 70.60 17.07
CA SER A 850 32.52 70.37 15.69
C SER A 850 34.05 70.42 15.49
N SER A 851 34.51 69.82 14.38
CA SER A 851 35.88 69.90 13.83
C SER A 851 36.92 68.98 14.49
N PRO A 852 38.07 68.66 13.82
CA PRO A 852 38.51 69.08 12.49
C PRO A 852 38.72 67.91 11.50
N ALA A 853 39.25 68.20 10.31
CA ALA A 853 39.51 67.21 9.26
C ALA A 853 40.78 66.36 9.55
N GLY A 854 40.65 65.04 9.43
CA GLY A 854 41.76 64.08 9.31
C GLY A 854 42.01 63.65 7.85
N PRO A 855 43.06 62.85 7.57
CA PRO A 855 43.34 62.36 6.22
C PRO A 855 42.21 61.44 5.72
N LYS A 856 41.87 61.55 4.44
CA LYS A 856 40.88 60.67 3.80
C LYS A 856 41.40 59.24 3.77
N THR A 857 40.58 58.29 4.22
CA THR A 857 40.74 56.87 3.89
C THR A 857 40.65 56.68 2.37
N PRO A 858 41.31 55.65 1.80
CA PRO A 858 41.19 55.36 0.37
C PRO A 858 39.76 54.93 0.03
N HIS A 859 39.03 55.78 -0.67
CA HIS A 859 37.73 55.43 -1.24
C HIS A 859 37.92 54.39 -2.36
N LEU A 860 37.39 53.19 -2.15
CA LEU A 860 37.29 52.16 -3.18
C LEU A 860 36.13 52.49 -4.12
N GLU A 861 36.44 53.11 -5.26
CA GLU A 861 35.67 52.88 -6.48
C GLU A 861 35.99 51.48 -7.02
N ASN A 862 34.99 50.78 -7.58
CA ASN A 862 35.18 49.43 -8.12
C ASN A 862 35.97 49.50 -9.45
N ASP A 863 37.30 49.50 -9.34
CA ASP A 863 38.21 49.41 -10.48
C ASP A 863 38.06 48.04 -11.18
N PRO A 864 37.68 47.99 -12.48
CA PRO A 864 37.46 46.74 -13.20
C PRO A 864 38.73 45.89 -13.43
N SER A 865 39.90 46.36 -12.99
CA SER A 865 41.16 45.59 -13.00
C SER A 865 41.46 44.81 -11.72
N GLU A 866 40.70 44.97 -10.63
CA GLU A 866 40.84 44.15 -9.42
C GLU A 866 40.01 42.85 -9.52
N ARG A 867 40.61 41.70 -9.18
CA ARG A 867 39.90 40.41 -9.13
C ARG A 867 39.89 39.82 -7.72
N THR A 868 38.76 39.22 -7.32
CA THR A 868 38.60 38.54 -6.01
C THR A 868 38.94 37.05 -6.13
N LEU A 869 39.92 36.58 -5.36
CA LEU A 869 40.40 35.19 -5.26
C LEU A 869 39.62 34.33 -4.25
N VAL A 870 39.10 34.95 -3.18
CA VAL A 870 38.26 34.30 -2.16
C VAL A 870 37.09 35.22 -1.84
N ARG A 871 35.85 34.74 -1.96
CA ARG A 871 34.62 35.53 -1.72
C ARG A 871 34.10 35.35 -0.29
N LYS A 872 33.57 36.43 0.31
CA LYS A 872 32.92 36.42 1.63
C LYS A 872 31.60 35.64 1.56
N ASP A 873 31.54 34.48 2.21
CA ASP A 873 30.35 33.63 2.25
C ASP A 873 29.21 34.31 3.04
N ARG A 874 28.04 34.45 2.39
CA ARG A 874 26.87 35.16 2.94
C ARG A 874 25.86 34.24 3.62
N SER A 875 26.11 32.94 3.70
CA SER A 875 25.12 31.92 4.09
C SER A 875 24.90 31.74 5.60
N ARG A 876 25.80 32.22 6.47
CA ARG A 876 25.79 31.91 7.92
C ARG A 876 25.64 33.14 8.83
N SER A 877 24.41 33.62 9.01
CA SER A 877 24.03 34.43 10.17
C SER A 877 22.63 34.05 10.69
N ARG A 878 22.55 33.67 11.97
CA ARG A 878 21.30 33.35 12.69
C ARG A 878 21.29 34.16 14.00
N PRO A 879 20.22 34.92 14.31
CA PRO A 879 20.20 35.82 15.46
C PRO A 879 19.79 35.12 16.77
N ALA A 880 20.13 35.72 17.91
CA ALA A 880 19.74 35.27 19.24
C ALA A 880 18.88 36.32 19.99
N SER A 881 17.72 35.87 20.49
CA SER A 881 16.95 36.41 21.62
C SER A 881 16.70 37.93 21.82
N ALA A 882 15.46 38.33 21.49
CA ALA A 882 14.46 38.89 22.42
C ALA A 882 14.27 40.42 22.63
N ALA A 883 13.04 40.73 23.11
CA ALA A 883 12.47 41.98 23.64
C ALA A 883 11.84 43.02 22.68
N MET A 884 10.71 43.58 23.15
CA MET A 884 9.83 44.66 22.63
C MET A 884 10.10 45.96 23.46
N PRO A 885 9.64 47.22 23.16
CA PRO A 885 8.27 47.57 22.67
C PRO A 885 8.03 48.95 21.94
N ALA A 886 6.74 49.33 21.79
CA ALA A 886 6.15 50.70 21.95
C ALA A 886 6.15 51.79 20.82
N VAL A 887 5.26 51.62 19.82
CA VAL A 887 4.05 52.46 19.54
C VAL A 887 4.09 54.03 19.56
N MET A 888 3.88 54.63 18.37
CA MET A 888 3.19 55.91 17.99
C MET A 888 3.60 57.31 18.52
N ARG A 889 3.86 58.25 17.58
CA ARG A 889 2.90 59.26 17.00
C ARG A 889 3.58 60.00 15.82
N ARG A 890 2.98 60.06 14.60
CA ARG A 890 2.23 61.19 13.99
C ARG A 890 2.94 62.57 14.07
N HIS A 891 3.01 63.39 13.00
CA HIS A 891 1.96 63.70 12.00
C HIS A 891 2.51 64.17 10.62
N SER A 892 1.72 63.94 9.56
CA SER A 892 1.51 64.69 8.29
C SER A 892 2.49 65.76 7.77
N ASP A 893 2.76 65.92 6.47
CA ASP A 893 2.41 65.21 5.19
C ASP A 893 3.50 65.64 4.14
N ASP A 894 3.49 65.55 2.79
CA ASP A 894 2.47 65.38 1.72
C ASP A 894 3.08 64.78 0.41
N SER A 895 2.33 64.80 -0.70
CA SER A 895 2.61 64.37 -2.09
C SER A 895 4.00 64.69 -2.67
N MET A 896 4.64 63.76 -3.42
CA MET A 896 4.26 63.42 -4.81
C MET A 896 4.79 62.05 -5.29
N HIS A 897 4.02 61.42 -6.19
CA HIS A 897 4.37 60.31 -7.10
C HIS A 897 4.94 58.97 -6.57
N SER A 898 4.01 58.03 -6.36
CA SER A 898 4.02 56.63 -6.83
C SER A 898 5.34 55.83 -6.78
N SER A 899 5.61 55.02 -5.75
CA SER A 899 5.00 53.70 -5.43
C SER A 899 5.43 52.57 -6.40
N ASN A 900 6.36 51.70 -6.02
CA ASN A 900 6.23 50.50 -5.15
C ASN A 900 5.65 49.27 -5.89
N SER A 901 6.19 48.04 -5.81
CA SER A 901 7.07 47.33 -4.85
C SER A 901 6.38 46.58 -3.69
N MET A 902 6.74 45.29 -3.60
CA MET A 902 6.98 44.45 -2.41
C MET A 902 5.88 44.10 -1.37
N ASN A 903 5.71 42.78 -1.23
CA ASN A 903 5.84 41.99 0.01
C ASN A 903 4.78 42.01 1.15
N SER A 904 3.94 40.95 1.13
CA SER A 904 4.02 39.81 2.08
C SER A 904 3.35 39.84 3.48
N PHE A 905 2.92 38.63 3.91
CA PHE A 905 2.73 38.16 5.31
C PHE A 905 1.62 38.84 6.14
N ARG A 906 0.96 38.23 7.14
CA ARG A 906 0.96 36.87 7.80
C ARG A 906 -0.40 36.76 8.56
N SER A 907 -0.97 35.62 8.97
CA SER A 907 -0.91 34.19 8.57
C SER A 907 -1.78 33.38 9.55
N GLY A 908 -2.54 32.34 9.12
CA GLY A 908 -3.23 31.47 10.08
C GLY A 908 -3.96 30.25 9.48
N ASN A 909 -3.43 29.05 9.76
CA ASN A 909 -3.98 27.70 9.54
C ASN A 909 -4.37 27.29 8.10
N SER A 910 -4.23 26.02 7.68
CA SER A 910 -3.37 24.92 8.18
C SER A 910 -3.31 23.81 7.12
N ASN A 911 -2.16 23.15 6.99
CA ASN A 911 -1.80 22.14 5.99
C ASN A 911 -2.93 21.15 5.58
N LYS A 912 -3.09 20.97 4.27
CA LYS A 912 -3.49 19.70 3.64
C LYS A 912 -2.65 19.48 2.38
N SER A 913 -2.15 18.27 2.20
CA SER A 913 -1.26 17.86 1.11
C SER A 913 -2.03 17.39 -0.13
N GLU A 914 -1.39 17.46 -1.31
CA GLU A 914 -2.04 17.26 -2.62
C GLU A 914 -2.48 15.81 -2.90
N VAL A 915 -2.11 14.85 -2.04
CA VAL A 915 -2.52 13.44 -2.13
C VAL A 915 -4.04 13.26 -2.14
N ASP A 916 -4.78 14.09 -1.38
CA ASP A 916 -6.26 14.06 -1.35
C ASP A 916 -6.89 14.36 -2.73
N ARG A 917 -6.19 15.06 -3.65
CA ARG A 917 -6.72 15.42 -4.99
C ARG A 917 -6.56 14.34 -6.05
N LEU A 918 -5.65 13.37 -5.86
CA LEU A 918 -5.36 12.32 -6.84
C LEU A 918 -6.22 11.06 -6.65
N LEU A 919 -7.06 11.03 -5.61
CA LEU A 919 -7.96 9.90 -5.33
C LEU A 919 -9.38 10.08 -5.89
N GLU A 920 -9.81 11.31 -6.18
CA GLU A 920 -11.14 11.58 -6.78
C GLU A 920 -11.15 11.43 -8.32
N SER A 921 -10.00 11.27 -8.97
CA SER A 921 -9.86 11.28 -10.44
C SER A 921 -9.98 9.91 -11.13
N PHE A 922 -10.13 8.80 -10.38
CA PHE A 922 -10.04 7.44 -10.92
C PHE A 922 -11.35 6.63 -10.97
N SER A 923 -12.49 7.16 -10.53
CA SER A 923 -13.80 6.49 -10.65
C SER A 923 -14.52 6.83 -11.96
N GLY A 924 -14.01 6.32 -13.09
CA GLY A 924 -14.64 6.45 -14.40
C GLY A 924 -15.84 5.51 -14.60
N SER A 925 -16.88 6.00 -15.29
CA SER A 925 -18.13 5.25 -15.59
C SER A 925 -18.17 4.72 -17.03
N PRO A 926 -18.77 3.55 -17.30
CA PRO A 926 -19.25 3.17 -18.63
C PRO A 926 -20.73 3.56 -18.87
N LEU A 927 -21.15 3.61 -20.13
CA LEU A 927 -22.42 4.18 -20.60
C LEU A 927 -23.57 3.16 -20.70
N ALA A 928 -24.80 3.66 -20.60
CA ALA A 928 -25.95 3.25 -21.42
C ALA A 928 -26.80 4.49 -21.76
N GLN A 929 -27.60 4.47 -22.84
CA GLN A 929 -28.19 5.69 -23.43
C GLN A 929 -29.73 5.65 -23.57
N THR A 930 -30.36 6.80 -23.24
CA THR A 930 -31.53 7.46 -23.88
C THR A 930 -32.88 6.70 -24.03
N PRO A 931 -34.00 7.38 -24.42
CA PRO A 931 -34.43 8.78 -24.17
C PRO A 931 -35.88 8.87 -23.58
N ILE A 932 -36.41 10.10 -23.34
CA ILE A 932 -37.72 10.63 -23.84
C ILE A 932 -38.32 11.80 -22.99
N THR A 933 -38.73 12.88 -23.69
CA THR A 933 -39.61 14.04 -23.35
C THR A 933 -39.55 14.81 -22.01
N GLU A 934 -38.97 16.02 -22.07
CA GLU A 934 -39.66 17.34 -22.15
C GLU A 934 -40.62 17.94 -21.07
N GLU A 935 -40.73 19.29 -21.21
CA GLU A 935 -41.77 20.23 -20.76
C GLU A 935 -41.84 20.74 -19.30
N LYS A 936 -41.39 22.01 -19.20
CA LYS A 936 -41.55 22.98 -18.11
C LYS A 936 -43.01 23.14 -17.64
N ARG A 937 -43.20 23.51 -16.36
CA ARG A 937 -43.85 24.81 -16.00
C ARG A 937 -43.68 25.18 -14.52
N LEU A 938 -43.91 26.46 -14.23
CA LEU A 938 -43.80 27.10 -12.92
C LEU A 938 -45.12 27.80 -12.53
N LEU A 939 -45.53 27.64 -11.27
CA LEU A 939 -46.46 28.52 -10.53
C LEU A 939 -47.90 28.61 -11.11
N SER A 940 -48.93 29.13 -10.44
CA SER A 940 -49.08 29.69 -9.08
C SER A 940 -50.43 29.25 -8.47
N GLY A 941 -50.61 29.40 -7.16
CA GLY A 941 -51.94 29.26 -6.51
C GLY A 941 -52.66 30.60 -6.33
N PRO A 942 -53.98 30.60 -6.05
CA PRO A 942 -54.71 31.79 -5.60
C PRO A 942 -55.27 31.65 -4.17
N SER A 943 -55.63 32.78 -3.54
CA SER A 943 -56.33 32.83 -2.24
C SER A 943 -57.36 33.97 -2.22
N ARG A 944 -58.53 33.78 -1.59
CA ARG A 944 -59.43 34.78 -0.94
C ARG A 944 -60.75 34.13 -0.39
N PRO A 945 -61.56 34.78 0.49
CA PRO A 945 -62.07 34.06 1.68
C PRO A 945 -63.53 34.38 2.19
N GLY A 946 -64.00 33.52 3.11
CA GLY A 946 -64.42 33.92 4.48
C GLY A 946 -65.89 34.25 4.81
N ARG A 947 -66.35 33.82 6.03
CA ARG A 947 -67.31 34.54 6.91
C ARG A 947 -67.51 33.93 8.33
N LEU A 948 -67.36 34.78 9.36
CA LEU A 948 -68.15 34.96 10.61
C LEU A 948 -68.38 33.86 11.70
N SER A 949 -67.87 34.17 12.93
CA SER A 949 -68.47 34.03 14.30
C SER A 949 -68.91 32.65 14.86
N ALA A 950 -68.87 32.36 16.17
CA ALA A 950 -68.74 33.21 17.38
C ALA A 950 -67.79 32.62 18.47
N GLY A 951 -67.63 33.31 19.62
CA GLY A 951 -66.66 33.00 20.70
C GLY A 951 -67.08 31.90 21.69
N SER A 952 -66.40 31.68 22.84
CA SER A 952 -65.48 32.53 23.64
C SER A 952 -64.71 31.66 24.69
N ALA A 953 -63.63 32.06 25.40
CA ALA A 953 -62.62 33.14 25.31
C ALA A 953 -61.57 32.95 26.48
N LYS A 954 -60.77 33.99 26.78
CA LYS A 954 -59.87 34.23 27.97
C LYS A 954 -58.46 33.59 28.02
N GLU A 955 -57.46 34.51 28.04
CA GLU A 955 -56.27 34.59 28.94
C GLU A 955 -55.18 33.47 28.89
N LEU A 956 -53.87 33.74 29.00
CA LEU A 956 -53.10 34.92 29.46
C LEU A 956 -51.77 35.13 28.64
N SER A 957 -50.86 36.00 29.09
CA SER A 957 -49.80 36.70 28.33
C SER A 957 -48.46 36.82 29.14
N PRO A 958 -47.30 37.37 28.63
CA PRO A 958 -46.71 37.44 27.28
C PRO A 958 -45.15 37.08 27.24
N PRO A 959 -44.14 37.84 26.70
CA PRO A 959 -42.95 37.28 25.99
C PRO A 959 -41.59 37.77 26.66
N PRO A 960 -40.45 38.19 26.03
CA PRO A 960 -39.95 38.16 24.63
C PRO A 960 -38.41 37.90 24.40
N ASN A 961 -38.01 37.94 23.11
CA ASN A 961 -36.66 38.27 22.55
C ASN A 961 -35.48 37.25 22.75
N THR A 962 -34.49 37.10 21.84
CA THR A 962 -34.02 37.98 20.73
C THR A 962 -33.28 37.24 19.58
N VAL A 963 -33.15 37.91 18.41
CA VAL A 963 -32.20 37.71 17.27
C VAL A 963 -32.48 36.66 16.15
N LEU A 964 -32.73 37.24 14.98
CA LEU A 964 -32.51 36.86 13.55
C LEU A 964 -31.65 35.66 13.14
N ALA A 965 -31.95 35.15 11.94
CA ALA A 965 -31.10 34.30 11.10
C ALA A 965 -30.87 34.92 9.70
N SER A 966 -29.89 34.42 8.94
CA SER A 966 -29.63 34.81 7.54
C SER A 966 -29.09 33.63 6.71
N THR A 967 -29.28 33.67 5.39
CA THR A 967 -28.97 32.54 4.49
C THR A 967 -28.19 32.95 3.24
N ILE A 968 -27.03 32.31 3.07
CA ILE A 968 -26.43 31.78 1.82
C ILE A 968 -26.73 32.54 0.52
N THR A 969 -25.69 33.12 -0.07
CA THR A 969 -25.61 33.50 -1.50
C THR A 969 -24.48 32.71 -2.19
N LYS A 970 -24.56 32.56 -3.53
CA LYS A 970 -23.52 31.92 -4.37
C LYS A 970 -22.70 32.98 -5.12
N PRO A 971 -21.37 32.85 -5.26
CA PRO A 971 -20.57 33.73 -6.11
C PRO A 971 -20.62 33.30 -7.59
N GLY A 972 -20.62 34.27 -8.52
CA GLY A 972 -20.49 34.00 -9.95
C GLY A 972 -21.03 35.12 -10.85
N LEU A 973 -20.17 36.11 -11.16
CA LEU A 973 -20.42 37.34 -11.93
C LEU A 973 -21.24 38.44 -11.21
N GLU A 974 -20.81 39.69 -11.39
CA GLU A 974 -21.43 40.92 -10.91
C GLU A 974 -21.39 41.99 -12.04
N PRO A 975 -22.43 42.84 -12.26
CA PRO A 975 -22.52 43.67 -13.45
C PRO A 975 -22.53 45.20 -13.22
N VAL A 976 -21.68 45.94 -13.95
CA VAL A 976 -21.78 47.39 -14.22
C VAL A 976 -21.26 47.58 -15.66
N THR A 977 -22.01 47.95 -16.71
CA THR A 977 -22.94 49.07 -16.98
C THR A 977 -22.29 50.46 -17.09
N ASP A 978 -21.74 50.81 -18.28
CA ASP A 978 -22.35 51.89 -19.08
C ASP A 978 -21.76 52.02 -20.51
N THR A 979 -22.63 51.93 -21.53
CA THR A 979 -22.54 52.70 -22.80
C THR A 979 -23.77 52.41 -23.67
N LYS A 980 -24.49 53.46 -24.11
CA LYS A 980 -25.76 53.34 -24.86
C LYS A 980 -25.59 53.61 -26.37
N THR A 981 -24.92 52.72 -27.10
CA THR A 981 -24.95 52.74 -28.58
C THR A 981 -24.80 51.34 -29.18
N PRO A 982 -25.68 50.90 -30.10
CA PRO A 982 -25.49 49.66 -30.85
C PRO A 982 -24.60 49.90 -32.08
N LEU A 983 -23.68 48.97 -32.37
CA LEU A 983 -22.94 48.90 -33.63
C LEU A 983 -23.09 47.50 -34.24
N LYS A 984 -23.22 47.44 -35.56
CA LYS A 984 -23.54 46.23 -36.35
C LYS A 984 -22.95 46.37 -37.75
N ALA A 985 -22.66 45.22 -38.40
CA ALA A 985 -21.89 45.09 -39.65
C ALA A 985 -20.38 45.33 -39.43
N VAL A 986 -19.46 44.74 -40.20
CA VAL A 986 -19.58 44.20 -41.57
C VAL A 986 -19.20 42.71 -41.67
N ARG A 987 -19.82 41.97 -42.60
CA ARG A 987 -19.36 40.65 -43.07
C ARG A 987 -18.53 40.81 -44.34
N ILE A 988 -17.54 39.95 -44.51
CA ILE A 988 -16.94 39.64 -45.82
C ILE A 988 -16.83 38.11 -45.91
N ASP A 989 -17.77 37.52 -46.65
CA ASP A 989 -17.63 36.23 -47.34
C ASP A 989 -16.98 36.56 -48.73
N GLU A 990 -16.40 35.70 -49.58
CA GLU A 990 -16.39 34.24 -49.76
C GLU A 990 -15.30 33.87 -50.83
N GLY A 991 -15.00 32.59 -51.07
CA GLY A 991 -14.57 32.10 -52.41
C GLY A 991 -13.09 31.80 -52.73
N ASP A 992 -12.87 30.73 -53.51
CA ASP A 992 -11.59 30.17 -53.99
C ASP A 992 -10.91 30.94 -55.15
N SER A 993 -9.65 30.60 -55.47
CA SER A 993 -9.16 30.44 -56.87
C SER A 993 -7.77 29.81 -57.03
N GLN A 994 -7.46 29.43 -58.28
CA GLN A 994 -6.33 28.63 -58.79
C GLN A 994 -5.82 29.22 -60.13
N LEU A 995 -4.71 28.83 -60.79
CA LEU A 995 -3.72 27.73 -60.66
C LEU A 995 -2.39 28.21 -61.34
N GLU A 996 -1.32 27.39 -61.30
CA GLU A 996 -0.20 27.39 -62.28
C GLU A 996 0.74 28.63 -62.36
N ILE A 997 1.91 28.66 -63.03
CA ILE A 997 2.72 27.64 -63.75
C ILE A 997 4.23 27.98 -63.56
N GLY A 998 5.16 27.06 -63.87
CA GLY A 998 6.59 27.41 -63.95
C GLY A 998 7.52 26.31 -64.46
N ASP A 999 7.67 26.18 -65.78
CA ASP A 999 8.59 25.24 -66.44
C ASP A 999 9.08 25.80 -67.79
N ILE A 1000 10.37 25.67 -68.13
CA ILE A 1000 10.97 26.08 -69.42
C ILE A 1000 12.08 25.09 -69.83
N GLN A 1001 12.04 24.68 -71.11
CA GLN A 1001 12.81 23.57 -71.69
C GLN A 1001 14.19 23.96 -72.25
N ALA A 1002 15.09 22.96 -72.37
CA ALA A 1002 16.04 22.83 -73.48
C ALA A 1002 16.54 21.37 -73.65
N ASP A 1003 16.85 20.96 -74.89
CA ASP A 1003 17.28 19.60 -75.27
C ASP A 1003 18.77 19.29 -75.01
N VAL A 1004 19.15 17.99 -74.99
CA VAL A 1004 19.99 17.31 -76.02
C VAL A 1004 20.60 15.97 -75.55
N LYS A 1005 20.22 14.89 -76.26
CA LYS A 1005 20.97 13.65 -76.64
C LYS A 1005 22.13 13.08 -75.77
N ALA A 1006 21.86 11.84 -75.30
CA ALA A 1006 22.59 10.59 -75.63
C ALA A 1006 23.88 10.14 -74.88
N ALA A 1007 24.15 8.83 -75.07
CA ALA A 1007 25.39 8.06 -74.91
C ALA A 1007 25.73 7.38 -73.55
N THR A 1008 25.59 6.04 -73.56
CA THR A 1008 26.52 5.01 -73.01
C THR A 1008 26.96 5.03 -71.54
N GLY A 1009 26.66 3.95 -70.79
CA GLY A 1009 27.22 3.73 -69.44
C GLY A 1009 26.78 2.43 -68.74
N SER A 1010 27.19 1.26 -69.27
CA SER A 1010 27.26 -0.07 -68.59
C SER A 1010 26.19 -0.45 -67.54
N ALA A 1011 25.25 -1.31 -67.97
CA ALA A 1011 24.75 -2.43 -67.15
C ALA A 1011 25.87 -3.51 -66.99
N PRO A 1012 25.82 -4.52 -66.08
CA PRO A 1012 24.68 -5.44 -65.84
C PRO A 1012 24.20 -5.50 -64.37
N VAL A 1013 22.99 -5.94 -63.98
CA VAL A 1013 21.93 -6.85 -64.53
C VAL A 1013 22.09 -8.33 -64.15
N CYS A 1014 21.20 -8.79 -63.24
CA CYS A 1014 20.13 -9.79 -63.43
C CYS A 1014 20.36 -11.01 -64.35
N PRO A 1015 19.76 -12.20 -64.06
CA PRO A 1015 18.29 -12.40 -64.18
C PRO A 1015 17.66 -13.31 -63.09
N GLN A 1016 16.38 -13.72 -63.09
CA GLN A 1016 15.02 -13.21 -63.45
C GLN A 1016 14.01 -14.42 -63.36
N ARG A 1017 12.69 -14.16 -63.46
CA ARG A 1017 11.59 -15.06 -63.96
C ARG A 1017 10.94 -16.01 -62.91
N ASN A 1018 9.62 -16.29 -62.90
CA ASN A 1018 8.45 -15.93 -63.75
C ASN A 1018 7.13 -16.28 -62.98
N THR A 1019 5.87 -15.85 -63.25
CA THR A 1019 5.23 -14.91 -64.22
C THR A 1019 3.83 -14.43 -63.72
N SER A 1020 3.16 -13.57 -64.52
CA SER A 1020 1.71 -13.25 -64.63
C SER A 1020 0.70 -14.41 -64.41
N GLN A 1021 -0.50 -14.22 -63.82
CA GLN A 1021 -1.70 -13.41 -64.23
C GLN A 1021 -2.42 -13.94 -65.50
N PRO A 1022 -3.78 -13.82 -65.68
CA PRO A 1022 -4.65 -12.67 -65.35
C PRO A 1022 -6.00 -12.99 -64.64
N SER A 1023 -7.12 -12.30 -64.98
CA SER A 1023 -8.12 -11.80 -64.01
C SER A 1023 -9.60 -11.64 -64.50
N ALA A 1024 -10.50 -11.26 -63.58
CA ALA A 1024 -11.85 -10.65 -63.75
C ALA A 1024 -13.07 -11.61 -63.97
N PRO A 1025 -14.34 -11.14 -63.92
CA PRO A 1025 -15.01 -10.45 -62.79
C PRO A 1025 -16.48 -10.90 -62.53
N GLY A 1026 -17.12 -10.48 -61.42
CA GLY A 1026 -18.59 -10.52 -61.28
C GLY A 1026 -19.15 -10.30 -59.86
N ASN A 1027 -20.24 -9.53 -59.73
CA ASN A 1027 -21.03 -9.35 -58.49
C ASN A 1027 -22.29 -10.22 -58.51
N MET A 1028 -22.68 -10.83 -57.38
CA MET A 1028 -23.97 -10.57 -56.70
C MET A 1028 -24.28 -11.52 -55.52
N TYR A 1029 -24.71 -10.92 -54.40
CA TYR A 1029 -25.57 -11.41 -53.30
C TYR A 1029 -25.25 -12.69 -52.48
N GLU A 1030 -25.60 -12.54 -51.19
CA GLU A 1030 -25.92 -13.54 -50.15
C GLU A 1030 -24.86 -14.51 -49.56
N THR A 1031 -24.67 -14.32 -48.24
CA THR A 1031 -24.64 -15.38 -47.22
C THR A 1031 -23.59 -16.49 -47.32
N GLN A 1032 -22.38 -16.18 -46.86
CA GLN A 1032 -21.67 -17.03 -45.89
C GLN A 1032 -20.58 -16.24 -45.15
N ARG A 1033 -20.68 -16.16 -43.81
CA ARG A 1033 -19.51 -15.93 -42.96
C ARG A 1033 -18.95 -17.30 -42.59
N GLN A 1034 -17.81 -17.65 -43.15
CA GLN A 1034 -16.94 -18.69 -42.62
C GLN A 1034 -15.64 -18.05 -42.12
N ASN A 1035 -15.00 -18.72 -41.17
CA ASN A 1035 -13.96 -18.16 -40.33
C ASN A 1035 -12.71 -17.78 -41.13
N GLY A 1036 -12.12 -16.63 -40.79
CA GLY A 1036 -10.69 -16.37 -40.89
C GLY A 1036 -10.17 -16.15 -39.48
N GLU A 1037 -9.05 -16.77 -39.13
CA GLU A 1037 -8.59 -16.90 -37.74
C GLU A 1037 -7.85 -15.64 -37.26
N ASP A 1038 -8.26 -15.10 -36.10
CA ASP A 1038 -7.44 -14.14 -35.34
C ASP A 1038 -6.28 -14.89 -34.64
N LEU A 1039 -5.12 -14.25 -34.55
CA LEU A 1039 -3.87 -14.90 -34.14
C LEU A 1039 -3.84 -15.34 -32.66
N ASP A 1040 -3.44 -16.58 -32.41
CA ASP A 1040 -3.50 -17.26 -31.11
C ASP A 1040 -2.74 -16.55 -29.96
N GLN A 1041 -3.36 -16.55 -28.78
CA GLN A 1041 -2.62 -16.37 -27.52
C GLN A 1041 -1.90 -17.69 -27.17
N LYS A 1042 -0.57 -17.67 -27.18
CA LYS A 1042 0.24 -18.88 -26.96
C LYS A 1042 0.36 -19.22 -25.47
N GLU A 1043 -0.01 -20.44 -25.09
CA GLU A 1043 0.21 -20.98 -23.75
C GLU A 1043 1.71 -21.24 -23.54
N PHE A 1044 2.37 -20.43 -22.69
CA PHE A 1044 3.74 -20.66 -22.23
C PHE A 1044 3.77 -21.48 -20.94
N HIS A 1045 4.82 -22.28 -20.73
CA HIS A 1045 5.14 -22.86 -19.42
C HIS A 1045 6.31 -22.10 -18.77
N VAL A 1046 6.02 -21.39 -17.68
CA VAL A 1046 6.97 -20.54 -16.95
C VAL A 1046 7.45 -21.23 -15.68
N LEU A 1047 8.78 -21.26 -15.47
CA LEU A 1047 9.40 -21.58 -14.18
C LEU A 1047 9.57 -20.29 -13.37
N VAL A 1048 9.16 -20.28 -12.10
CA VAL A 1048 9.28 -19.12 -11.23
C VAL A 1048 10.04 -19.50 -9.96
N ALA A 1049 11.09 -18.75 -9.66
CA ALA A 1049 11.89 -18.87 -8.45
C ALA A 1049 11.73 -17.61 -7.60
N GLU A 1050 11.10 -17.76 -6.44
CA GLU A 1050 10.67 -16.69 -5.55
C GLU A 1050 10.49 -17.27 -4.15
N ASP A 1051 11.17 -16.71 -3.13
CA ASP A 1051 11.18 -17.25 -1.77
C ASP A 1051 9.91 -16.90 -0.97
N ASP A 1052 9.30 -15.74 -1.24
CA ASP A 1052 8.00 -15.38 -0.69
C ASP A 1052 6.87 -16.24 -1.28
N LEU A 1053 6.31 -17.10 -0.42
CA LEU A 1053 5.13 -17.93 -0.70
C LEU A 1053 3.86 -17.11 -1.03
N VAL A 1054 3.81 -15.81 -0.70
CA VAL A 1054 2.70 -14.93 -1.08
C VAL A 1054 2.91 -14.37 -2.48
N ASN A 1055 4.06 -13.74 -2.76
CA ASN A 1055 4.34 -13.18 -4.09
C ASN A 1055 4.39 -14.27 -5.18
N SER A 1056 5.01 -15.42 -4.91
CA SER A 1056 5.03 -16.57 -5.85
C SER A 1056 3.61 -17.05 -6.21
N ARG A 1057 2.69 -17.12 -5.24
CA ARG A 1057 1.26 -17.41 -5.48
C ARG A 1057 0.55 -16.32 -6.27
N ILE A 1058 0.90 -15.04 -6.07
CA ILE A 1058 0.35 -13.92 -6.85
C ILE A 1058 0.82 -13.98 -8.30
N ILE A 1059 2.13 -14.16 -8.53
CA ILE A 1059 2.73 -14.31 -9.86
C ILE A 1059 2.09 -15.49 -10.59
N LYS A 1060 2.04 -16.66 -9.92
CA LYS A 1060 1.36 -17.87 -10.44
C LYS A 1060 -0.09 -17.59 -10.84
N LYS A 1061 -0.93 -17.12 -9.92
CA LYS A 1061 -2.36 -16.89 -10.19
C LYS A 1061 -2.62 -15.81 -11.25
N ARG A 1062 -1.67 -14.91 -11.48
CA ARG A 1062 -1.74 -13.89 -12.54
C ARG A 1062 -1.37 -14.45 -13.91
N LEU A 1063 -0.30 -15.22 -14.01
CA LEU A 1063 0.12 -15.90 -15.23
C LEU A 1063 -0.88 -17.01 -15.65
N GLU A 1064 -1.39 -17.79 -14.69
CA GLU A 1064 -2.48 -18.76 -14.93
C GLU A 1064 -3.74 -18.07 -15.47
N LYS A 1065 -4.08 -16.88 -14.97
CA LYS A 1065 -5.19 -16.07 -15.50
C LYS A 1065 -4.92 -15.50 -16.91
N LEU A 1066 -3.67 -15.44 -17.35
CA LEU A 1066 -3.27 -15.08 -18.71
C LEU A 1066 -3.15 -16.30 -19.65
N GLY A 1067 -3.48 -17.50 -19.17
CA GLY A 1067 -3.41 -18.73 -19.96
C GLY A 1067 -1.99 -19.31 -20.06
N HIS A 1068 -1.18 -19.18 -19.00
CA HIS A 1068 0.17 -19.75 -18.93
C HIS A 1068 0.27 -20.78 -17.79
N ARG A 1069 1.05 -21.84 -17.99
CA ARG A 1069 1.36 -22.84 -16.95
C ARG A 1069 2.49 -22.34 -16.08
N VAL A 1070 2.43 -22.59 -14.77
CA VAL A 1070 3.42 -22.10 -13.82
C VAL A 1070 3.87 -23.18 -12.84
N THR A 1071 5.17 -23.48 -12.89
CA THR A 1071 5.90 -24.22 -11.86
C THR A 1071 6.55 -23.23 -10.90
N LEU A 1072 6.36 -23.44 -9.59
CA LEU A 1072 6.97 -22.63 -8.53
C LEU A 1072 8.13 -23.39 -7.89
N THR A 1073 9.17 -22.64 -7.52
CA THR A 1073 10.31 -23.09 -6.70
C THR A 1073 10.63 -22.00 -5.67
N VAL A 1074 11.04 -22.40 -4.47
CA VAL A 1074 11.17 -21.50 -3.29
C VAL A 1074 12.61 -21.04 -3.02
N ASN A 1075 13.56 -21.45 -3.85
CA ASN A 1075 14.96 -21.05 -3.80
C ASN A 1075 15.69 -21.34 -5.13
N GLY A 1076 16.89 -20.78 -5.31
CA GLY A 1076 17.66 -20.94 -6.54
C GLY A 1076 18.22 -22.34 -6.82
N GLU A 1077 18.42 -23.17 -5.78
CA GLU A 1077 18.95 -24.53 -5.94
C GLU A 1077 17.86 -25.47 -6.46
N GLU A 1078 16.65 -25.38 -5.91
CA GLU A 1078 15.45 -26.06 -6.41
C GLU A 1078 15.13 -25.64 -7.85
N CYS A 1079 15.21 -24.34 -8.17
CA CYS A 1079 15.05 -23.85 -9.55
C CYS A 1079 16.06 -24.47 -10.52
N ALA A 1080 17.34 -24.50 -10.16
CA ALA A 1080 18.39 -25.09 -10.98
C ALA A 1080 18.23 -26.62 -11.12
N ALA A 1081 17.80 -27.32 -10.06
CA ALA A 1081 17.52 -28.76 -10.09
C ALA A 1081 16.31 -29.11 -10.97
N VAL A 1082 15.20 -28.37 -10.85
CA VAL A 1082 14.00 -28.54 -11.67
C VAL A 1082 14.30 -28.25 -13.14
N PHE A 1083 15.14 -27.26 -13.46
CA PHE A 1083 15.63 -27.04 -14.82
C PHE A 1083 16.56 -28.17 -15.30
N ALA A 1084 17.44 -28.70 -14.45
CA ALA A 1084 18.30 -29.82 -14.83
C ALA A 1084 17.53 -31.13 -15.10
N GLU A 1085 16.40 -31.36 -14.40
CA GLU A 1085 15.51 -32.50 -14.68
C GLU A 1085 14.61 -32.31 -15.91
N ARG A 1086 14.10 -31.09 -16.14
CA ARG A 1086 13.00 -30.82 -17.09
C ARG A 1086 13.13 -29.53 -17.88
N GLY A 1087 14.34 -29.08 -18.19
CA GLY A 1087 14.61 -27.80 -18.86
C GLY A 1087 13.92 -27.64 -20.22
N THR A 1088 13.57 -28.74 -20.89
CA THR A 1088 12.80 -28.77 -22.14
C THR A 1088 11.32 -28.44 -21.97
N ASP A 1089 10.77 -28.51 -20.76
CA ASP A 1089 9.35 -28.29 -20.49
C ASP A 1089 9.02 -26.79 -20.29
N PHE A 1090 10.04 -25.91 -20.20
CA PHE A 1090 9.88 -24.50 -19.84
C PHE A 1090 10.24 -23.53 -20.97
N ASP A 1091 9.40 -22.54 -21.23
CA ASP A 1091 9.63 -21.48 -22.22
C ASP A 1091 10.37 -20.26 -21.66
N ALA A 1092 10.32 -20.06 -20.33
CA ALA A 1092 10.91 -18.90 -19.64
C ALA A 1092 11.18 -19.19 -18.16
N VAL A 1093 12.13 -18.46 -17.58
CA VAL A 1093 12.35 -18.42 -16.13
C VAL A 1093 12.17 -16.99 -15.61
N LEU A 1094 11.33 -16.82 -14.59
CA LEU A 1094 11.26 -15.62 -13.76
C LEU A 1094 12.04 -15.89 -12.47
N MET A 1095 13.10 -15.14 -12.24
CA MET A 1095 14.11 -15.42 -11.21
C MET A 1095 14.28 -14.22 -10.29
N ASP A 1096 13.93 -14.34 -9.01
CA ASP A 1096 14.38 -13.35 -8.03
C ASP A 1096 15.90 -13.47 -7.83
N ILE A 1097 16.54 -12.33 -7.59
CA ILE A 1097 17.93 -12.23 -7.21
C ILE A 1097 18.12 -12.61 -5.74
N GLN A 1098 17.23 -12.18 -4.83
CA GLN A 1098 17.44 -12.29 -3.39
C GLN A 1098 16.71 -13.50 -2.79
N MET A 1099 17.25 -14.71 -3.00
CA MET A 1099 16.71 -15.96 -2.44
C MET A 1099 17.67 -16.60 -1.43
N PRO A 1100 17.14 -17.37 -0.43
CA PRO A 1100 17.96 -18.15 0.49
C PRO A 1100 18.57 -19.39 -0.19
N ILE A 1101 19.57 -20.01 0.47
CA ILE A 1101 20.33 -21.19 0.01
C ILE A 1101 21.21 -20.89 -1.22
N MET A 1102 20.58 -20.52 -2.34
CA MET A 1102 21.23 -20.13 -3.58
C MET A 1102 20.53 -18.89 -4.15
N ASP A 1103 21.29 -17.84 -4.41
CA ASP A 1103 20.78 -16.59 -4.97
C ASP A 1103 20.48 -16.71 -6.48
N GLY A 1104 19.76 -15.73 -7.04
CA GLY A 1104 19.40 -15.74 -8.46
C GLY A 1104 20.61 -15.68 -9.39
N TYR A 1105 21.73 -15.09 -8.95
CA TYR A 1105 22.97 -15.05 -9.73
C TYR A 1105 23.62 -16.44 -9.85
N ALA A 1106 23.72 -17.17 -8.75
CA ALA A 1106 24.30 -18.51 -8.70
C ALA A 1106 23.38 -19.54 -9.38
N SER A 1107 22.07 -19.41 -9.20
CA SER A 1107 21.07 -20.23 -9.90
C SER A 1107 21.15 -20.03 -11.41
N THR A 1108 21.10 -18.77 -11.88
CA THR A 1108 21.25 -18.44 -13.32
C THR A 1108 22.56 -18.97 -13.89
N LYS A 1109 23.71 -18.79 -13.19
CA LYS A 1109 25.00 -19.35 -13.61
C LYS A 1109 25.05 -20.88 -13.63
N THR A 1110 24.22 -21.56 -12.84
CA THR A 1110 24.11 -23.02 -12.83
C THR A 1110 23.25 -23.50 -13.99
N ILE A 1111 22.12 -22.83 -14.26
CA ILE A 1111 21.28 -23.05 -15.44
C ILE A 1111 22.13 -22.88 -16.73
N ARG A 1112 22.88 -21.78 -16.88
CA ARG A 1112 23.74 -21.55 -18.06
C ARG A 1112 24.83 -22.61 -18.26
N LYS A 1113 25.34 -23.24 -17.19
CA LYS A 1113 26.25 -24.39 -17.30
C LYS A 1113 25.51 -25.61 -17.83
N SER A 1114 24.34 -25.95 -17.28
CA SER A 1114 23.55 -27.09 -17.74
C SER A 1114 23.12 -26.97 -19.21
N GLU A 1115 22.83 -25.76 -19.69
CA GLU A 1115 22.59 -25.50 -21.12
C GLU A 1115 23.83 -25.75 -22.01
N THR A 1116 25.03 -25.57 -21.47
CA THR A 1116 26.31 -25.79 -22.18
C THR A 1116 26.73 -27.27 -22.16
N GLU A 1117 26.27 -28.03 -21.16
CA GLU A 1117 26.55 -29.46 -21.00
C GLU A 1117 25.46 -30.37 -21.63
N GLY A 1118 24.31 -29.80 -22.01
CA GLY A 1118 23.18 -30.49 -22.62
C GLY A 1118 23.31 -30.75 -24.13
N ASN A 1119 22.69 -31.83 -24.62
CA ASN A 1119 22.75 -32.21 -26.03
C ASN A 1119 21.80 -31.36 -26.90
N SER A 1120 22.36 -30.55 -27.81
CA SER A 1120 21.64 -29.46 -28.49
C SER A 1120 20.55 -29.90 -29.48
N ASP A 1121 20.51 -31.17 -29.90
CA ASP A 1121 19.59 -31.67 -30.94
C ASP A 1121 18.10 -31.68 -30.53
N ALA A 1122 17.77 -31.47 -29.24
CA ALA A 1122 16.42 -31.64 -28.69
C ALA A 1122 15.81 -30.36 -28.04
N LEU A 1123 16.39 -29.18 -28.29
CA LEU A 1123 15.91 -27.93 -27.68
C LEU A 1123 14.49 -27.51 -28.14
N PRO A 1124 13.63 -26.97 -27.26
CA PRO A 1124 12.33 -26.38 -27.63
C PRO A 1124 12.45 -25.24 -28.64
N ASP A 1125 11.42 -25.00 -29.45
CA ASP A 1125 11.47 -23.96 -30.49
C ASP A 1125 11.56 -22.53 -29.92
N THR A 1126 11.06 -22.31 -28.70
CA THR A 1126 11.26 -21.06 -27.93
C THR A 1126 12.72 -20.87 -27.53
N HIS A 1127 13.42 -21.93 -27.13
CA HIS A 1127 14.87 -21.89 -26.86
C HIS A 1127 15.65 -21.67 -28.15
N LYS A 1128 15.31 -22.36 -29.26
CA LYS A 1128 15.95 -22.15 -30.57
C LYS A 1128 15.85 -20.70 -31.02
N LEU A 1129 14.68 -20.06 -30.90
CA LEU A 1129 14.45 -18.67 -31.30
C LEU A 1129 15.27 -17.66 -30.46
N ASN A 1130 15.48 -17.96 -29.18
CA ASN A 1130 16.22 -17.11 -28.24
C ASN A 1130 17.70 -17.53 -28.06
N GLY A 1131 18.15 -18.58 -28.74
CA GLY A 1131 19.45 -19.23 -28.59
C GLY A 1131 19.66 -20.02 -27.28
N ARG A 1132 18.78 -19.85 -26.28
CA ARG A 1132 18.82 -20.42 -24.91
C ARG A 1132 17.47 -20.16 -24.20
N ILE A 1133 17.24 -20.69 -22.99
CA ILE A 1133 16.04 -20.31 -22.23
C ILE A 1133 16.11 -18.82 -21.82
N PRO A 1134 15.06 -18.00 -22.03
CA PRO A 1134 15.00 -16.64 -21.53
C PRO A 1134 14.90 -16.60 -19.99
N ILE A 1135 15.82 -15.90 -19.33
CA ILE A 1135 15.82 -15.69 -17.87
C ILE A 1135 15.64 -14.19 -17.56
N VAL A 1136 14.54 -13.85 -16.88
CA VAL A 1136 14.19 -12.48 -16.50
C VAL A 1136 14.42 -12.30 -15.00
N ALA A 1137 15.25 -11.31 -14.64
CA ALA A 1137 15.47 -10.93 -13.25
C ALA A 1137 14.25 -10.17 -12.67
N VAL A 1138 13.79 -10.59 -11.49
CA VAL A 1138 12.60 -10.01 -10.82
C VAL A 1138 12.96 -9.56 -9.41
N SER A 1139 13.29 -8.28 -9.20
CA SER A 1139 13.62 -7.79 -7.85
C SER A 1139 13.35 -6.30 -7.64
N ALA A 1140 13.24 -5.87 -6.38
CA ALA A 1140 13.13 -4.47 -6.01
C ALA A 1140 14.50 -3.75 -5.97
N SER A 1141 15.61 -4.49 -5.89
CA SER A 1141 16.97 -3.95 -5.74
C SER A 1141 17.80 -3.92 -7.04
N LEU A 1142 17.15 -3.98 -8.19
CA LEU A 1142 17.82 -3.93 -9.51
C LEU A 1142 18.26 -2.49 -9.82
N LEU A 1143 19.55 -2.27 -10.07
CA LEU A 1143 20.14 -0.94 -10.28
C LEU A 1143 20.69 -0.77 -11.70
N GLU A 1144 20.36 0.33 -12.38
CA GLU A 1144 20.78 0.59 -13.77
C GLU A 1144 22.31 0.59 -13.95
N LYS A 1145 23.06 1.05 -12.93
CA LYS A 1145 24.53 0.99 -12.90
C LYS A 1145 25.11 -0.43 -12.85
N GLU A 1146 24.34 -1.41 -12.38
CA GLU A 1146 24.73 -2.83 -12.29
C GLU A 1146 24.26 -3.65 -13.49
N ARG A 1147 23.63 -3.02 -14.50
CA ARG A 1147 23.14 -3.65 -15.73
C ARG A 1147 24.13 -4.64 -16.35
N GLN A 1148 25.43 -4.29 -16.39
CA GLN A 1148 26.45 -5.16 -16.96
C GLN A 1148 26.64 -6.44 -16.13
N MET A 1149 26.57 -6.36 -14.79
CA MET A 1149 26.66 -7.53 -13.92
C MET A 1149 25.49 -8.51 -14.14
N TYR A 1150 24.27 -8.04 -14.41
CA TYR A 1150 23.15 -8.93 -14.74
C TYR A 1150 23.39 -9.65 -16.08
N ILE A 1151 23.88 -8.93 -17.10
CA ILE A 1151 24.23 -9.48 -18.41
C ILE A 1151 25.36 -10.53 -18.28
N ASP A 1152 26.43 -10.19 -17.57
CA ASP A 1152 27.60 -11.06 -17.35
C ASP A 1152 27.27 -12.30 -16.49
N CYS A 1153 26.23 -12.22 -15.65
CA CYS A 1153 25.69 -13.38 -14.93
C CYS A 1153 24.76 -14.26 -15.78
N GLY A 1154 24.32 -13.79 -16.96
CA GLY A 1154 23.52 -14.56 -17.91
C GLY A 1154 22.02 -14.28 -17.90
N PHE A 1155 21.56 -13.17 -17.32
CA PHE A 1155 20.17 -12.71 -17.46
C PHE A 1155 19.92 -12.11 -18.85
N ASP A 1156 18.71 -12.30 -19.40
CA ASP A 1156 18.31 -11.78 -20.71
C ASP A 1156 17.44 -10.50 -20.61
N GLY A 1157 16.72 -10.33 -19.50
CA GLY A 1157 15.88 -9.17 -19.22
C GLY A 1157 15.64 -8.94 -17.74
N TRP A 1158 14.90 -7.88 -17.41
CA TRP A 1158 14.59 -7.50 -16.03
C TRP A 1158 13.19 -6.86 -15.89
N ILE A 1159 12.61 -6.99 -14.71
CA ILE A 1159 11.41 -6.26 -14.28
C ILE A 1159 11.48 -5.97 -12.78
N LEU A 1160 11.06 -4.76 -12.37
CA LEU A 1160 11.08 -4.36 -10.96
C LEU A 1160 9.90 -4.98 -10.19
N LYS A 1161 10.09 -5.23 -8.89
CA LYS A 1161 8.99 -5.42 -7.93
C LYS A 1161 8.51 -4.03 -7.43
N PRO A 1162 7.20 -3.74 -7.36
CA PRO A 1162 6.06 -4.60 -7.67
C PRO A 1162 5.86 -4.80 -9.19
N VAL A 1163 5.63 -6.05 -9.58
CA VAL A 1163 5.58 -6.46 -10.99
C VAL A 1163 4.32 -5.94 -11.69
N ASP A 1164 4.48 -5.09 -12.72
CA ASP A 1164 3.38 -4.79 -13.64
C ASP A 1164 3.13 -5.97 -14.59
N PHE A 1165 2.04 -6.68 -14.34
CA PHE A 1165 1.63 -7.82 -15.16
C PHE A 1165 1.27 -7.46 -16.61
N LYS A 1166 0.89 -6.20 -16.92
CA LYS A 1166 0.71 -5.78 -18.32
C LYS A 1166 2.06 -5.75 -19.03
N ARG A 1167 3.05 -5.11 -18.41
CA ARG A 1167 4.41 -5.03 -18.93
C ARG A 1167 5.07 -6.41 -19.01
N LEU A 1168 4.88 -7.27 -18.00
CA LEU A 1168 5.34 -8.66 -18.02
C LEU A 1168 4.78 -9.42 -19.21
N ASN A 1169 3.48 -9.28 -19.53
CA ASN A 1169 2.90 -9.88 -20.74
C ASN A 1169 3.65 -9.44 -21.99
N THR A 1170 3.88 -8.12 -22.16
CA THR A 1170 4.63 -7.60 -23.32
C THR A 1170 6.09 -8.11 -23.38
N LEU A 1171 6.71 -8.43 -22.24
CA LEU A 1171 8.01 -9.10 -22.23
C LEU A 1171 7.88 -10.57 -22.69
N MET A 1172 6.89 -11.33 -22.18
CA MET A 1172 6.59 -12.70 -22.60
C MET A 1172 6.27 -12.78 -24.11
N ASP A 1173 5.49 -11.84 -24.65
CA ASP A 1173 5.21 -11.72 -26.09
C ASP A 1173 6.53 -11.55 -26.89
N GLY A 1174 7.52 -10.85 -26.32
CA GLY A 1174 8.88 -10.68 -26.84
C GLY A 1174 9.81 -11.92 -26.72
N ILE A 1175 9.31 -13.06 -26.24
CA ILE A 1175 9.97 -14.37 -26.38
C ILE A 1175 9.75 -14.95 -27.77
N VAL A 1176 8.59 -14.67 -28.41
CA VAL A 1176 8.19 -15.26 -29.70
C VAL A 1176 8.12 -14.22 -30.82
N ASN A 1177 7.80 -12.95 -30.52
CA ASN A 1177 7.76 -11.87 -31.50
C ASN A 1177 9.04 -10.99 -31.43
N PRO A 1178 9.93 -11.03 -32.44
CA PRO A 1178 11.13 -10.20 -32.46
C PRO A 1178 10.86 -8.69 -32.49
N GLU A 1179 9.76 -8.24 -33.12
CA GLU A 1179 9.40 -6.82 -33.17
C GLU A 1179 9.00 -6.31 -31.79
N THR A 1180 8.16 -7.07 -31.06
CA THR A 1180 7.82 -6.78 -29.67
C THR A 1180 9.07 -6.74 -28.80
N ARG A 1181 10.00 -7.69 -28.99
CA ARG A 1181 11.29 -7.70 -28.27
C ARG A 1181 12.12 -6.44 -28.53
N LEU A 1182 12.24 -6.01 -29.80
CA LEU A 1182 12.98 -4.80 -30.20
C LEU A 1182 12.39 -3.53 -29.56
N THR A 1183 11.05 -3.39 -29.51
CA THR A 1183 10.39 -2.26 -28.82
C THR A 1183 10.54 -2.30 -27.30
N CYS A 1184 10.97 -3.43 -26.74
CA CYS A 1184 11.15 -3.65 -25.31
C CYS A 1184 12.62 -3.71 -24.87
N LEU A 1185 13.56 -3.32 -25.73
CA LEU A 1185 14.97 -3.20 -25.38
C LEU A 1185 15.25 -2.11 -24.35
N TYR A 1186 16.33 -2.30 -23.59
CA TYR A 1186 16.90 -1.28 -22.72
C TYR A 1186 17.16 0.05 -23.44
N THR A 1187 16.67 1.13 -22.85
CA THR A 1187 17.00 2.52 -23.20
C THR A 1187 17.46 3.25 -21.93
N PRO A 1188 18.57 4.00 -21.96
CA PRO A 1188 19.10 4.70 -20.78
C PRO A 1188 18.06 5.65 -20.16
N GLY A 1189 17.94 5.63 -18.83
CA GLY A 1189 16.99 6.46 -18.10
C GLY A 1189 15.53 6.00 -18.19
N GLN A 1190 15.27 4.78 -18.68
CA GLN A 1190 13.94 4.14 -18.62
C GLN A 1190 13.94 2.80 -17.86
N TRP A 1191 14.89 2.62 -16.94
CA TRP A 1191 15.09 1.40 -16.14
C TRP A 1191 13.82 0.88 -15.46
N GLU A 1192 12.99 1.78 -14.92
CA GLU A 1192 11.74 1.46 -14.22
C GLU A 1192 10.72 0.72 -15.09
N ARG A 1193 10.79 0.85 -16.42
CA ARG A 1193 9.84 0.20 -17.34
C ARG A 1193 10.08 -1.31 -17.48
N GLY A 1194 11.21 -1.85 -17.03
CA GLY A 1194 11.62 -3.23 -17.36
C GLY A 1194 11.88 -3.43 -18.85
N GLY A 1195 12.57 -4.52 -19.22
CA GLY A 1195 12.94 -4.73 -20.62
C GLY A 1195 13.83 -5.95 -20.86
N TRP A 1196 14.27 -6.08 -22.11
CA TRP A 1196 15.29 -7.02 -22.55
C TRP A 1196 16.65 -6.30 -22.62
N PHE A 1197 17.71 -6.95 -22.13
CA PHE A 1197 19.08 -6.43 -22.20
C PHE A 1197 19.69 -6.54 -23.60
N GLY A 1198 19.20 -7.47 -24.42
CA GLY A 1198 19.68 -7.73 -25.78
C GLY A 1198 18.55 -8.12 -26.73
N GLY A 1199 18.81 -7.92 -28.04
CA GLY A 1199 17.89 -8.32 -29.11
C GLY A 1199 17.69 -9.83 -29.18
N CYS A 1200 16.86 -10.27 -30.13
CA CYS A 1200 16.85 -11.68 -30.50
C CYS A 1200 18.21 -11.99 -31.14
N PRO A 1201 18.94 -13.04 -30.74
CA PRO A 1201 20.11 -13.46 -31.49
C PRO A 1201 19.66 -13.83 -32.92
N SER A 1202 20.38 -13.37 -33.92
CA SER A 1202 20.08 -13.68 -35.32
C SER A 1202 20.35 -15.17 -35.58
N SER A 1203 19.33 -15.87 -36.07
CA SER A 1203 19.39 -17.25 -36.57
C SER A 1203 20.40 -17.45 -37.69
#